data_AF-A0A0F7KTV4-F1
#
_entry.id   AF-A0A0F7KTV4-F1
#
_cell.length_a   1.000
_cell.length_b   1.000
_cell.length_c   1.000
_cell.angle_alpha   90.00
_cell.angle_beta   90.00
_cell.angle_gamma   90.00
#
_symmetry.space_group_name_H-M   'P 1'
#
loop_
_entity.id
_entity.type
_entity.pdbx_description
1 polymer ?
#
loop_
_entity_poly.entity_id
_entity_poly.type
_entity_poly.pdbx_seq_one_letter_code
_entity_poly.pdbx_strand_id
1 'polypeptide(L)'
;MAGKRQHYVPRLLQRGFLAELDGERIWLHRAGGAARLVGIKDVGTEDWFYSRKGAPGELTLDDAITAFEQDLGKDVAILRTTPPGTSIEPGLAARITVHLVMRTAHLRQTIEHGIDGITNEIETLFTDPMRLGAMMGIDSPMLASAVTEAISSTAQDLVPTGFPAPLSERLLSFFVRERGSELAAQAAATLTPMFPTLFKDLASRVRDSHNAIVAKPLDDHGWVKALTGFHWTIEAGVDLILPDAVALARETGHSLAPLLFTTAADAELILLPVAHDRILVGRRDTATDVDLTTYNAQAAASCQGFFVAASEFDAEGLSATIGSGPAQALAASIAESVHDAEAARRDHDGTDLPRAQPRTFALADFSYCVTLHDFGDDVLAQEYAAILQSVVGALSRDIPLHDLDGVTIAADYGDALAKLDRGDPDLPPVASGALGYGIGVAKPVTVVRDGKPKSHLVLAAGIAAAWTSDDTDLRASSLHLLIKMLAGIAHGTRYADVPPFTPDAMGRELHLAVAHATNGYWSAKQAAFVDPDQGENYADLVITSLDFARNEIGAARARMADDSDVGEASLIALECVSAALNHVADWLGHRDGLAPDQPFAGDDLAARLAPSGLDHWLALFGRDLAASYGEDGAIDLAVVTTLSRHVERLFWSLGIYCWPEGDDIRCVVSDRPLAPLLLPGIDILEDVPKFAPASPNFQLPYDGENVLQ
;
A
#
# COMPACT_ATOMS: atom_id res chain seq x y z
N MET A 1 -19.69 51.60 14.32
CA MET A 1 -20.42 50.32 14.34
C MET A 1 -20.06 49.44 13.15
N ALA A 2 -19.39 49.98 12.11
CA ALA A 2 -18.83 49.21 11.00
C ALA A 2 -18.09 47.96 11.50
N GLY A 3 -18.36 46.83 10.84
CA GLY A 3 -17.73 45.53 11.07
C GLY A 3 -18.44 44.62 12.06
N LYS A 4 -19.25 45.09 13.03
CA LYS A 4 -19.88 44.17 14.00
C LYS A 4 -21.20 43.59 13.47
N ARG A 5 -21.36 42.26 13.52
CA ARG A 5 -22.53 41.47 13.06
C ARG A 5 -22.95 41.75 11.62
N GLN A 6 -22.01 41.62 10.69
CA GLN A 6 -22.28 41.80 9.27
C GLN A 6 -22.98 40.59 8.67
N HIS A 7 -23.99 40.84 7.84
CA HIS A 7 -24.78 39.80 7.18
C HIS A 7 -24.14 39.38 5.86
N TYR A 8 -23.56 38.19 5.79
CA TYR A 8 -23.10 37.59 4.52
C TYR A 8 -24.25 36.89 3.77
N VAL A 9 -25.36 36.56 4.46
CA VAL A 9 -26.68 36.36 3.84
C VAL A 9 -27.60 37.52 4.24
N PRO A 10 -27.77 38.54 3.41
CA PRO A 10 -28.49 39.75 3.80
C PRO A 10 -29.96 39.61 4.12
N ARG A 11 -30.35 40.35 5.17
CA ARG A 11 -31.72 40.42 5.69
C ARG A 11 -32.73 40.83 4.64
N LEU A 12 -32.33 41.69 3.68
CA LEU A 12 -33.20 42.08 2.57
C LEU A 12 -33.66 40.87 1.75
N LEU A 13 -32.87 39.80 1.66
CA LEU A 13 -33.25 38.58 0.97
C LEU A 13 -34.03 37.64 1.90
N GLN A 14 -33.55 37.47 3.14
CA GLN A 14 -34.21 36.62 4.15
C GLN A 14 -35.67 37.01 4.41
N ARG A 15 -36.04 38.29 4.25
CA ARG A 15 -37.42 38.79 4.38
C ARG A 15 -38.44 38.12 3.44
N GLY A 16 -38.00 37.51 2.35
CA GLY A 16 -38.87 36.71 1.48
C GLY A 16 -39.31 35.37 2.07
N PHE A 17 -38.71 34.95 3.19
CA PHE A 17 -38.87 33.62 3.77
C PHE A 17 -39.36 33.69 5.23
N LEU A 18 -39.99 34.81 5.63
CA LEU A 18 -40.51 34.98 6.99
C LEU A 18 -41.63 33.98 7.28
N ALA A 19 -41.49 33.27 8.39
CA ALA A 19 -42.55 32.47 9.01
C ALA A 19 -43.47 33.37 9.86
N GLU A 20 -42.89 34.34 10.55
CA GLU A 20 -43.61 35.34 11.36
C GLU A 20 -43.21 36.75 10.91
N LEU A 21 -44.21 37.52 10.48
CA LEU A 21 -44.03 38.94 10.14
C LEU A 21 -43.73 39.78 11.39
N ASP A 22 -44.42 39.47 12.50
CA ASP A 22 -44.18 40.13 13.78
C ASP A 22 -42.91 39.55 14.43
N GLY A 23 -41.90 40.40 14.64
CA GLY A 23 -40.58 39.99 15.12
C GLY A 23 -39.60 39.51 14.05
N GLU A 24 -39.97 39.51 12.76
CA GLU A 24 -39.14 39.10 11.60
C GLU A 24 -38.40 37.75 11.83
N ARG A 25 -39.15 36.64 11.93
CA ARG A 25 -38.59 35.31 12.22
C ARG A 25 -38.70 34.33 11.03
N ILE A 26 -37.71 33.44 10.95
CA ILE A 26 -37.52 32.43 9.91
C ILE A 26 -37.16 31.08 10.53
N TRP A 27 -37.42 29.99 9.81
CA TRP A 27 -36.91 28.67 10.18
C TRP A 27 -35.47 28.52 9.68
N LEU A 28 -34.55 28.23 10.60
CA LEU A 28 -33.15 27.93 10.32
C LEU A 28 -32.92 26.43 10.42
N HIS A 29 -32.37 25.86 9.36
CA HIS A 29 -32.04 24.44 9.24
C HIS A 29 -30.53 24.26 9.18
N ARG A 30 -29.98 23.34 9.98
CA ARG A 30 -28.56 23.00 10.01
C ARG A 30 -28.40 21.50 9.87
N ALA A 31 -27.24 21.08 9.36
CA ALA A 31 -26.91 19.66 9.21
C ALA A 31 -27.13 18.89 10.52
N GLY A 32 -27.89 17.79 10.45
CA GLY A 32 -28.14 16.88 11.58
C GLY A 32 -28.91 17.46 12.79
N GLY A 33 -29.44 18.68 12.69
CA GLY A 33 -30.14 19.36 13.79
C GLY A 33 -31.61 19.61 13.50
N ALA A 34 -32.43 19.67 14.56
CA ALA A 34 -33.82 20.09 14.45
C ALA A 34 -33.92 21.56 13.99
N ALA A 35 -34.95 21.86 13.21
CA ALA A 35 -35.24 23.21 12.75
C ALA A 35 -35.47 24.17 13.92
N ARG A 36 -35.03 25.42 13.77
CA ARG A 36 -35.19 26.44 14.82
C ARG A 36 -35.78 27.73 14.28
N LEU A 37 -36.84 28.20 14.91
CA LEU A 37 -37.39 29.52 14.64
C LEU A 37 -36.49 30.61 15.26
N VAL A 38 -35.92 31.47 14.42
CA VAL A 38 -34.93 32.49 14.83
C VAL A 38 -35.20 33.83 14.14
N GLY A 39 -34.72 34.93 14.73
CA GLY A 39 -34.84 36.24 14.10
C GLY A 39 -33.81 36.42 12.98
N ILE A 40 -34.19 37.06 11.86
CA ILE A 40 -33.29 37.30 10.72
C ILE A 40 -32.03 38.12 11.06
N LYS A 41 -32.05 38.82 12.20
CA LYS A 41 -30.88 39.54 12.73
C LYS A 41 -29.75 38.61 13.21
N ASP A 42 -30.06 37.35 13.50
CA ASP A 42 -29.16 36.35 14.08
C ASP A 42 -28.72 35.27 13.06
N VAL A 43 -29.13 35.40 11.79
CA VAL A 43 -28.85 34.41 10.73
C VAL A 43 -27.93 34.98 9.68
N GLY A 44 -26.93 34.19 9.28
CA GLY A 44 -25.96 34.58 8.25
C GLY A 44 -25.09 35.77 8.65
N THR A 45 -24.73 35.87 9.95
CA THR A 45 -23.94 36.99 10.48
C THR A 45 -22.59 36.58 11.04
N GLU A 46 -21.59 37.44 10.89
CA GLU A 46 -20.28 37.30 11.52
C GLU A 46 -19.72 38.65 11.97
N ASP A 47 -18.95 38.67 13.06
CA ASP A 47 -18.24 39.86 13.52
C ASP A 47 -16.95 40.04 12.70
N TRP A 48 -16.77 41.23 12.14
CA TRP A 48 -15.62 41.68 11.35
C TRP A 48 -15.41 40.91 10.04
N PHE A 49 -16.51 40.58 9.36
CA PHE A 49 -16.50 39.71 8.17
C PHE A 49 -15.73 40.30 6.97
N TYR A 50 -15.95 41.58 6.63
CA TYR A 50 -15.32 42.26 5.49
C TYR A 50 -14.15 43.16 5.89
N SER A 51 -14.28 43.89 6.99
CA SER A 51 -13.23 44.79 7.46
C SER A 51 -13.16 44.88 8.99
N ARG A 52 -11.96 45.21 9.50
CA ARG A 52 -11.75 45.61 10.90
C ARG A 52 -12.17 47.07 11.11
N LYS A 53 -12.28 47.48 12.37
CA LYS A 53 -12.60 48.87 12.73
C LYS A 53 -11.57 49.84 12.16
N GLY A 54 -11.97 50.66 11.18
CA GLY A 54 -11.16 51.74 10.62
C GLY A 54 -10.87 52.87 11.62
N ALA A 55 -9.87 53.69 11.31
CA ALA A 55 -9.63 54.92 12.07
C ALA A 55 -10.81 55.90 11.90
N PRO A 56 -11.03 56.84 12.84
CA PRO A 56 -12.12 57.81 12.73
C PRO A 56 -12.04 58.59 11.40
N GLY A 57 -13.05 58.44 10.53
CA GLY A 57 -13.14 59.10 9.22
C GLY A 57 -12.64 58.27 8.03
N GLU A 58 -12.09 57.08 8.26
CA GLU A 58 -11.69 56.14 7.21
C GLU A 58 -12.89 55.31 6.75
N LEU A 59 -13.13 55.29 5.44
CA LEU A 59 -14.24 54.57 4.83
C LEU A 59 -13.86 53.09 4.71
N THR A 60 -14.58 52.21 5.41
CA THR A 60 -14.30 50.77 5.42
C THR A 60 -15.07 50.04 4.32
N LEU A 61 -14.67 48.79 4.00
CA LEU A 61 -15.39 47.96 3.04
C LEU A 61 -16.84 47.74 3.49
N ASP A 62 -17.07 47.61 4.79
CA ASP A 62 -18.40 47.54 5.40
C ASP A 62 -19.26 48.78 5.10
N ASP A 63 -18.68 49.98 5.12
CA ASP A 63 -19.40 51.22 4.85
C ASP A 63 -19.81 51.32 3.37
N ALA A 64 -18.93 50.89 2.47
CA ALA A 64 -19.20 50.83 1.03
C ALA A 64 -20.33 49.84 0.69
N ILE A 65 -20.30 48.65 1.31
CA ILE A 65 -21.37 47.64 1.16
C ILE A 65 -22.70 48.18 1.69
N THR A 66 -22.71 48.76 2.89
CA THR A 66 -23.92 49.29 3.53
C THR A 66 -24.58 50.40 2.70
N ALA A 67 -23.80 51.28 2.07
CA ALA A 67 -24.33 52.33 1.21
C ALA A 67 -25.04 51.76 -0.03
N PHE A 68 -24.46 50.73 -0.65
CA PHE A 68 -25.01 50.08 -1.82
C PHE A 68 -26.28 49.25 -1.51
N GLU A 69 -26.37 48.67 -0.32
CA GLU A 69 -27.53 47.86 0.10
C GLU A 69 -28.86 48.63 0.12
N GLN A 70 -28.83 49.95 0.32
CA GLN A 70 -30.05 50.76 0.34
C GLN A 70 -30.79 50.75 -1.00
N ASP A 71 -30.07 50.74 -2.11
CA ASP A 71 -30.67 50.69 -3.44
C ASP A 71 -31.03 49.26 -3.84
N LEU A 72 -30.17 48.29 -3.53
CA LEU A 72 -30.45 46.87 -3.76
C LEU A 72 -31.70 46.37 -3.03
N GLY A 73 -31.98 46.89 -1.84
CA GLY A 73 -33.18 46.53 -1.07
C GLY A 73 -34.48 46.86 -1.79
N LYS A 74 -34.52 47.95 -2.57
CA LYS A 74 -35.69 48.33 -3.39
C LYS A 74 -35.86 47.36 -4.55
N ASP A 75 -34.77 47.04 -5.24
CA ASP A 75 -34.76 46.16 -6.40
C ASP A 75 -35.25 44.74 -6.03
N VAL A 76 -34.75 44.17 -4.93
CA VAL A 76 -35.20 42.84 -4.46
C VAL A 76 -36.66 42.85 -3.99
N ALA A 77 -37.15 43.97 -3.43
CA ALA A 77 -38.56 44.09 -3.07
C ALA A 77 -39.49 44.12 -4.31
N ILE A 78 -39.03 44.72 -5.40
CA ILE A 78 -39.73 44.68 -6.69
C ILE A 78 -39.82 43.23 -7.19
N LEU A 79 -38.71 42.48 -7.18
CA LEU A 79 -38.71 41.07 -7.60
C LEU A 79 -39.70 40.21 -6.79
N ARG A 80 -39.78 40.42 -5.48
CA ARG A 80 -40.72 39.69 -4.59
C ARG A 80 -42.19 39.93 -4.88
N THR A 81 -42.54 41.12 -5.38
CA THR A 81 -43.93 41.52 -5.65
C THR A 81 -44.31 41.37 -7.13
N THR A 82 -43.35 41.05 -7.99
CA THR A 82 -43.57 40.86 -9.41
C THR A 82 -44.36 39.57 -9.68
N PRO A 83 -45.39 39.59 -10.54
CA PRO A 83 -46.16 38.39 -10.87
C PRO A 83 -45.30 37.31 -11.56
N PRO A 84 -45.54 36.01 -11.30
CA PRO A 84 -44.93 34.93 -12.05
C PRO A 84 -45.16 35.04 -13.56
N GLY A 85 -44.19 34.60 -14.36
CA GLY A 85 -44.14 34.73 -15.82
C GLY A 85 -43.69 36.11 -16.33
N THR A 86 -43.42 37.07 -15.44
CA THR A 86 -42.96 38.41 -15.85
C THR A 86 -41.47 38.38 -16.18
N SER A 87 -41.11 38.96 -17.33
CA SER A 87 -39.71 39.15 -17.73
C SER A 87 -39.07 40.30 -16.95
N ILE A 88 -37.82 40.08 -16.52
CA ILE A 88 -37.00 41.06 -15.78
C ILE A 88 -35.89 41.56 -16.71
N GLU A 89 -35.56 42.85 -16.59
CA GLU A 89 -34.47 43.46 -17.35
C GLU A 89 -33.13 42.74 -17.02
N PRO A 90 -32.40 42.22 -18.04
CA PRO A 90 -31.24 41.37 -17.80
C PRO A 90 -30.11 42.03 -17.01
N GLY A 91 -29.83 43.32 -17.23
CA GLY A 91 -28.80 44.04 -16.49
C GLY A 91 -29.11 44.19 -15.00
N LEU A 92 -30.37 44.45 -14.66
CA LEU A 92 -30.87 44.49 -13.30
C LEU A 92 -30.76 43.12 -12.62
N ALA A 93 -31.27 42.06 -13.26
CA ALA A 93 -31.22 40.70 -12.74
C ALA A 93 -29.77 40.20 -12.52
N ALA A 94 -28.89 40.48 -13.49
CA ALA A 94 -27.45 40.19 -13.41
C ALA A 94 -26.80 40.91 -12.22
N ARG A 95 -26.98 42.23 -12.10
CA ARG A 95 -26.40 43.03 -11.01
C ARG A 95 -26.86 42.56 -9.63
N ILE A 96 -28.16 42.28 -9.49
CA ILE A 96 -28.71 41.73 -8.24
C ILE A 96 -28.02 40.40 -7.95
N THR A 97 -28.10 39.43 -8.86
CA THR A 97 -27.59 38.07 -8.65
C THR A 97 -26.11 38.06 -8.29
N VAL A 98 -25.24 38.72 -9.07
CA VAL A 98 -23.80 38.77 -8.79
C VAL A 98 -23.54 39.37 -7.41
N HIS A 99 -24.18 40.49 -7.09
CA HIS A 99 -23.96 41.15 -5.81
C HIS A 99 -24.42 40.28 -4.63
N LEU A 100 -25.57 39.61 -4.76
CA LEU A 100 -26.09 38.77 -3.69
C LEU A 100 -25.20 37.55 -3.41
N VAL A 101 -24.51 37.05 -4.44
CA VAL A 101 -23.69 35.82 -4.40
C VAL A 101 -22.24 36.10 -3.97
N MET A 102 -21.60 37.14 -4.50
CA MET A 102 -20.19 37.50 -4.20
C MET A 102 -19.94 37.81 -2.73
N ARG A 103 -20.98 38.20 -2.00
CA ARG A 103 -20.92 38.58 -0.59
C ARG A 103 -21.11 37.40 0.39
N THR A 104 -21.51 36.23 -0.11
CA THR A 104 -21.77 35.06 0.73
C THR A 104 -20.48 34.49 1.30
N ALA A 105 -20.56 33.89 2.49
CA ALA A 105 -19.44 33.14 3.06
C ALA A 105 -19.16 31.83 2.30
N HIS A 106 -20.08 31.42 1.41
CA HIS A 106 -20.07 30.11 0.76
C HIS A 106 -18.77 29.82 0.00
N LEU A 107 -18.29 30.77 -0.84
CA LEU A 107 -17.02 30.61 -1.56
C LEU A 107 -15.82 30.52 -0.59
N ARG A 108 -15.80 31.37 0.45
CA ARG A 108 -14.73 31.37 1.46
C ARG A 108 -14.65 30.02 2.16
N GLN A 109 -15.78 29.56 2.68
CA GLN A 109 -15.88 28.32 3.43
C GLN A 109 -15.52 27.11 2.57
N THR A 110 -15.89 27.12 1.29
CA THR A 110 -15.54 25.99 0.42
C THR A 110 -14.05 25.94 0.10
N ILE A 111 -13.40 27.09 -0.11
CA ILE A 111 -11.94 27.16 -0.28
C ILE A 111 -11.23 26.75 1.02
N GLU A 112 -11.72 27.20 2.18
CA GLU A 112 -11.21 26.79 3.50
C GLU A 112 -11.29 25.27 3.66
N HIS A 113 -12.45 24.65 3.41
CA HIS A 113 -12.60 23.18 3.47
C HIS A 113 -11.71 22.44 2.46
N GLY A 114 -11.56 22.95 1.24
CA GLY A 114 -10.66 22.34 0.25
C GLY A 114 -9.20 22.39 0.68
N ILE A 115 -8.77 23.51 1.26
CA ILE A 115 -7.44 23.66 1.85
C ILE A 115 -7.26 22.73 3.05
N ASP A 116 -8.23 22.69 3.96
CA ASP A 116 -8.21 21.80 5.11
C ASP A 116 -8.06 20.34 4.65
N GLY A 117 -8.79 19.94 3.61
CA GLY A 117 -8.68 18.63 2.97
C GLY A 117 -7.28 18.34 2.44
N ILE A 118 -6.67 19.26 1.68
CA ILE A 118 -5.29 19.11 1.19
C ILE A 118 -4.30 19.01 2.35
N THR A 119 -4.41 19.88 3.36
CA THR A 119 -3.50 19.87 4.50
C THR A 119 -3.64 18.61 5.33
N ASN A 120 -4.87 18.10 5.49
CA ASN A 120 -5.15 16.86 6.19
C ASN A 120 -4.59 15.66 5.43
N GLU A 121 -4.72 15.58 4.10
CA GLU A 121 -4.08 14.52 3.33
C GLU A 121 -2.55 14.58 3.44
N ILE A 122 -1.95 15.76 3.30
CA ILE A 122 -0.50 15.93 3.50
C ILE A 122 -0.11 15.49 4.92
N GLU A 123 -0.82 15.93 5.95
CA GLU A 123 -0.54 15.53 7.33
C GLU A 123 -0.62 14.02 7.48
N THR A 124 -1.69 13.37 6.99
CA THR A 124 -1.85 11.91 7.10
C THR A 124 -0.75 11.14 6.38
N LEU A 125 -0.27 11.60 5.21
CA LEU A 125 0.83 10.96 4.48
C LEU A 125 2.12 10.83 5.32
N PHE A 126 2.38 11.79 6.21
CA PHE A 126 3.60 11.84 7.03
C PHE A 126 3.39 11.44 8.49
N THR A 127 2.14 11.38 8.95
CA THR A 127 1.79 11.06 10.35
C THR A 127 1.12 9.70 10.52
N ASP A 128 0.66 9.07 9.44
CA ASP A 128 0.27 7.67 9.42
C ASP A 128 1.52 6.80 9.18
N PRO A 129 1.93 5.96 10.14
CA PRO A 129 3.08 5.07 9.99
C PRO A 129 3.00 4.14 8.78
N MET A 130 1.80 3.66 8.42
CA MET A 130 1.60 2.75 7.29
C MET A 130 1.84 3.49 5.97
N ARG A 131 1.22 4.67 5.79
CA ARG A 131 1.39 5.48 4.58
C ARG A 131 2.83 5.97 4.44
N LEU A 132 3.43 6.42 5.54
CA LEU A 132 4.82 6.84 5.56
C LEU A 132 5.78 5.69 5.21
N GLY A 133 5.55 4.51 5.79
CA GLY A 133 6.31 3.30 5.49
C GLY A 133 6.22 2.91 4.01
N ALA A 134 5.02 2.89 3.45
CA ALA A 134 4.81 2.64 2.02
C ALA A 134 5.56 3.67 1.14
N MET A 135 5.57 4.96 1.53
CA MET A 135 6.31 6.00 0.82
C MET A 135 7.84 5.83 0.92
N MET A 136 8.33 5.23 2.01
CA MET A 136 9.74 4.86 2.17
C MET A 136 10.11 3.59 1.37
N GLY A 137 9.13 2.84 0.87
CA GLY A 137 9.35 1.56 0.19
C GLY A 137 9.68 0.40 1.12
N ILE A 138 9.30 0.46 2.41
CA ILE A 138 9.65 -0.61 3.38
C ILE A 138 8.91 -1.93 3.10
N ASP A 139 7.72 -1.83 2.52
CA ASP A 139 6.89 -2.98 2.13
C ASP A 139 7.24 -3.48 0.71
N SER A 140 8.11 -2.75 0.01
CA SER A 140 8.61 -3.11 -1.31
C SER A 140 9.94 -3.85 -1.19
N PRO A 141 10.26 -4.75 -2.14
CA PRO A 141 11.60 -5.31 -2.36
C PRO A 141 12.68 -4.23 -2.52
N MET A 142 12.30 -3.04 -2.98
CA MET A 142 13.18 -1.89 -3.17
C MET A 142 12.74 -0.68 -2.34
N LEU A 143 13.71 -0.03 -1.68
CA LEU A 143 13.49 1.22 -0.97
C LEU A 143 13.32 2.38 -1.96
N ALA A 144 12.56 3.39 -1.56
CA ALA A 144 12.40 4.60 -2.36
C ALA A 144 13.74 5.32 -2.58
N SER A 145 13.91 5.94 -3.76
CA SER A 145 15.16 6.62 -4.15
C SER A 145 15.67 7.61 -3.09
N ALA A 146 14.79 8.45 -2.53
CA ALA A 146 15.13 9.40 -1.47
C ALA A 146 15.68 8.72 -0.20
N VAL A 147 15.18 7.52 0.14
CA VAL A 147 15.68 6.73 1.26
C VAL A 147 17.06 6.17 0.93
N THR A 148 17.25 5.63 -0.29
CA THR A 148 18.56 5.13 -0.73
C THR A 148 19.63 6.23 -0.78
N GLU A 149 19.29 7.44 -1.22
CA GLU A 149 20.20 8.60 -1.19
C GLU A 149 20.60 8.99 0.23
N ALA A 150 19.64 9.00 1.16
CA ALA A 150 19.91 9.28 2.57
C ALA A 150 20.81 8.20 3.21
N ILE A 151 20.60 6.93 2.84
CA ILE A 151 21.46 5.81 3.25
C ILE A 151 22.88 5.99 2.73
N SER A 152 23.06 6.26 1.43
CA SER A 152 24.37 6.49 0.84
C SER A 152 25.11 7.66 1.48
N SER A 153 24.40 8.77 1.75
CA SER A 153 24.99 9.90 2.48
C SER A 153 25.45 9.50 3.88
N THR A 154 24.62 8.76 4.62
CA THR A 154 24.95 8.31 5.97
C THR A 154 26.12 7.32 5.97
N ALA A 155 26.16 6.40 5.00
CA ALA A 155 27.25 5.45 4.83
C ALA A 155 28.59 6.15 4.58
N GLN A 156 28.59 7.22 3.80
CA GLN A 156 29.78 8.02 3.54
C GLN A 156 30.33 8.71 4.80
N ASP A 157 29.44 9.15 5.70
CA ASP A 157 29.82 9.76 6.98
C ASP A 157 30.47 8.75 7.95
N LEU A 158 30.27 7.44 7.73
CA LEU A 158 30.88 6.38 8.54
C LEU A 158 32.29 6.00 8.05
N VAL A 159 32.69 6.34 6.82
CA VAL A 159 34.02 6.01 6.27
C VAL A 159 35.19 6.42 7.17
N PRO A 160 35.21 7.65 7.75
CA PRO A 160 36.30 8.09 8.64
C PRO A 160 36.45 7.24 9.92
N THR A 161 35.43 6.47 10.28
CA THR A 161 35.44 5.59 11.47
C THR A 161 36.09 4.22 11.20
N GLY A 162 36.43 3.92 9.95
CA GLY A 162 37.00 2.64 9.50
C GLY A 162 36.00 1.69 8.84
N PHE A 163 34.77 2.15 8.58
CA PHE A 163 33.71 1.35 7.97
C PHE A 163 33.69 1.53 6.45
N PRO A 164 33.74 0.46 5.65
CA PRO A 164 33.58 0.56 4.21
C PRO A 164 32.18 1.07 3.85
N ALA A 165 32.08 2.12 3.02
CA ALA A 165 30.79 2.63 2.57
C ALA A 165 29.89 1.55 1.93
N PRO A 166 30.40 0.64 1.06
CA PRO A 166 29.56 -0.42 0.49
C PRO A 166 28.97 -1.39 1.52
N LEU A 167 29.70 -1.67 2.62
CA LEU A 167 29.17 -2.48 3.71
C LEU A 167 28.09 -1.72 4.49
N SER A 168 28.37 -0.46 4.83
CA SER A 168 27.44 0.42 5.55
C SER A 168 26.12 0.62 4.82
N GLU A 169 26.15 0.84 3.50
CA GLU A 169 24.94 0.99 2.69
C GLU A 169 24.06 -0.26 2.74
N ARG A 170 24.65 -1.44 2.67
CA ARG A 170 23.92 -2.72 2.71
C ARG A 170 23.32 -2.99 4.08
N LEU A 171 24.09 -2.76 5.14
CA LEU A 171 23.61 -2.86 6.53
C LEU A 171 22.43 -1.91 6.78
N LEU A 172 22.58 -0.63 6.43
CA LEU A 172 21.54 0.38 6.63
C LEU A 172 20.29 0.09 5.78
N SER A 173 20.46 -0.30 4.52
CA SER A 173 19.34 -0.64 3.64
C SER A 173 18.54 -1.83 4.17
N PHE A 174 19.23 -2.88 4.62
CA PHE A 174 18.56 -4.04 5.20
C PHE A 174 17.86 -3.68 6.52
N PHE A 175 18.53 -2.91 7.38
CA PHE A 175 17.97 -2.48 8.66
C PHE A 175 16.70 -1.63 8.49
N VAL A 176 16.69 -0.71 7.52
CA VAL A 176 15.50 0.10 7.21
C VAL A 176 14.34 -0.78 6.75
N ARG A 177 14.58 -1.87 6.02
CA ARG A 177 13.51 -2.81 5.62
C ARG A 177 13.08 -3.72 6.78
N GLU A 178 14.03 -4.21 7.57
CA GLU A 178 13.78 -5.12 8.69
C GLU A 178 12.99 -4.44 9.81
N ARG A 179 13.32 -3.18 10.13
CA ARG A 179 12.71 -2.39 11.21
C ARG A 179 11.84 -1.23 10.69
N GLY A 180 11.46 -1.27 9.42
CA GLY A 180 10.82 -0.15 8.73
C GLY A 180 9.53 0.34 9.38
N SER A 181 8.70 -0.57 9.90
CA SER A 181 7.44 -0.22 10.56
C SER A 181 7.67 0.56 11.86
N GLU A 182 8.66 0.16 12.66
CA GLU A 182 9.05 0.87 13.88
C GLU A 182 9.67 2.24 13.57
N LEU A 183 10.54 2.29 12.55
CA LEU A 183 11.16 3.53 12.10
C LEU A 183 10.12 4.52 11.56
N ALA A 184 9.16 4.05 10.76
CA ALA A 184 8.06 4.85 10.26
C ALA A 184 7.17 5.35 11.41
N ALA A 185 6.85 4.50 12.39
CA ALA A 185 6.08 4.91 13.57
C ALA A 185 6.81 5.99 14.39
N GLN A 186 8.11 5.85 14.60
CA GLN A 186 8.93 6.83 15.31
C GLN A 186 9.05 8.15 14.55
N ALA A 187 9.26 8.09 13.23
CA ALA A 187 9.32 9.26 12.36
C ALA A 187 7.97 10.01 12.35
N ALA A 188 6.86 9.29 12.19
CA ALA A 188 5.51 9.84 12.25
C ALA A 188 5.25 10.55 13.60
N ALA A 189 5.62 9.92 14.72
CA ALA A 189 5.50 10.51 16.05
C ALA A 189 6.33 11.80 16.22
N THR A 190 7.49 11.87 15.55
CA THR A 190 8.38 13.05 15.55
C THR A 190 7.84 14.19 14.68
N LEU A 191 7.23 13.88 13.55
CA LEU A 191 6.71 14.86 12.58
C LEU A 191 5.35 15.44 12.99
N THR A 192 4.48 14.64 13.62
CA THR A 192 3.14 15.04 14.08
C THR A 192 3.08 16.42 14.75
N PRO A 193 3.91 16.75 15.77
CA PRO A 193 3.82 18.04 16.45
C PRO A 193 4.22 19.26 15.57
N MET A 194 4.86 19.05 14.42
CA MET A 194 5.30 20.12 13.53
C MET A 194 4.18 20.62 12.60
N PHE A 195 3.24 19.76 12.21
CA PHE A 195 2.18 20.06 11.24
C PHE A 195 1.26 21.23 11.60
N PRO A 196 0.76 21.36 12.85
CA PRO A 196 -0.09 22.49 13.23
C PRO A 196 0.57 23.86 13.03
N THR A 197 1.91 23.91 13.06
CA THR A 197 2.67 25.16 12.86
C THR A 197 2.93 25.48 11.39
N LEU A 198 3.04 24.47 10.52
CA LEU A 198 3.33 24.65 9.10
C LEU A 198 2.17 25.31 8.35
N PHE A 199 0.93 25.07 8.77
CA PHE A 199 -0.28 25.54 8.06
C PHE A 199 -1.04 26.69 8.76
N LYS A 200 -0.51 27.21 9.87
CA LYS A 200 -1.20 28.16 10.77
C LYS A 200 -1.73 29.44 10.10
N ASP A 201 -1.09 29.90 9.01
CA ASP A 201 -1.41 31.16 8.34
C ASP A 201 -2.27 30.99 7.06
N LEU A 202 -2.70 29.77 6.74
CA LEU A 202 -3.36 29.52 5.45
C LEU A 202 -4.78 30.10 5.41
N ALA A 203 -5.57 29.91 6.48
CA ALA A 203 -6.93 30.44 6.59
C ALA A 203 -7.01 31.98 6.56
N SER A 204 -6.00 32.67 7.12
CA SER A 204 -5.96 34.14 7.09
C SER A 204 -5.71 34.66 5.67
N ARG A 205 -4.85 34.00 4.89
CA ARG A 205 -4.59 34.34 3.48
C ARG A 205 -5.81 34.14 2.58
N VAL A 206 -6.63 33.11 2.83
CA VAL A 206 -7.89 32.88 2.11
C VAL A 206 -8.87 34.01 2.35
N ARG A 207 -9.02 34.41 3.62
CA ARG A 207 -9.88 35.54 4.01
C ARG A 207 -9.45 36.85 3.33
N ASP A 208 -8.15 37.15 3.35
CA ASP A 208 -7.62 38.37 2.75
C ASP A 208 -7.82 38.39 1.23
N SER A 209 -7.63 37.24 0.56
CA SER A 209 -7.86 37.08 -0.88
C SER A 209 -9.34 37.26 -1.25
N HIS A 210 -10.26 36.68 -0.48
CA HIS A 210 -11.70 36.89 -0.67
C HIS A 210 -12.06 38.37 -0.50
N ASN A 211 -11.57 39.01 0.56
CA ASN A 211 -11.86 40.43 0.81
C ASN A 211 -11.37 41.33 -0.33
N ALA A 212 -10.22 41.01 -0.93
CA ALA A 212 -9.70 41.70 -2.11
C ALA A 212 -10.60 41.52 -3.35
N ILE A 213 -11.24 40.36 -3.51
CA ILE A 213 -12.21 40.10 -4.58
C ILE A 213 -13.49 40.93 -4.34
N VAL A 214 -14.05 40.91 -3.13
CA VAL A 214 -15.27 41.68 -2.79
C VAL A 214 -15.05 43.20 -2.91
N ALA A 215 -13.85 43.68 -2.63
CA ALA A 215 -13.51 45.11 -2.72
C ALA A 215 -13.44 45.65 -4.16
N LYS A 216 -13.32 44.79 -5.18
CA LYS A 216 -13.30 45.23 -6.60
C LYS A 216 -14.71 45.59 -7.08
N PRO A 217 -14.86 46.63 -7.93
CA PRO A 217 -16.12 46.95 -8.58
C PRO A 217 -16.77 45.74 -9.27
N LEU A 218 -18.10 45.60 -9.16
CA LEU A 218 -18.86 44.45 -9.71
C LEU A 218 -18.63 44.24 -11.21
N ASP A 219 -18.45 45.34 -11.95
CA ASP A 219 -18.27 45.34 -13.39
C ASP A 219 -16.88 44.82 -13.82
N ASP A 220 -15.89 44.84 -12.92
CA ASP A 220 -14.52 44.40 -13.20
C ASP A 220 -14.36 42.87 -13.16
N HIS A 221 -15.35 42.15 -12.63
CA HIS A 221 -15.31 40.68 -12.51
C HIS A 221 -15.83 39.94 -13.75
N GLY A 222 -16.41 40.64 -14.72
CA GLY A 222 -16.99 40.05 -15.94
C GLY A 222 -18.31 39.26 -15.76
N TRP A 223 -18.67 38.90 -14.52
CA TRP A 223 -19.89 38.18 -14.17
C TRP A 223 -21.16 38.92 -14.58
N VAL A 224 -21.25 40.23 -14.30
CA VAL A 224 -22.42 41.03 -14.69
C VAL A 224 -22.63 40.96 -16.21
N LYS A 225 -21.56 41.14 -16.99
CA LYS A 225 -21.61 41.05 -18.45
C LYS A 225 -22.08 39.68 -18.93
N ALA A 226 -21.58 38.60 -18.32
CA ALA A 226 -21.98 37.25 -18.68
C ALA A 226 -23.45 36.96 -18.35
N LEU A 227 -23.92 37.38 -17.16
CA LEU A 227 -25.29 37.16 -16.69
C LEU A 227 -26.33 38.02 -17.42
N THR A 228 -25.94 39.17 -17.97
CA THR A 228 -26.81 39.98 -18.85
C THR A 228 -27.20 39.24 -20.12
N GLY A 229 -26.45 38.21 -20.53
CA GLY A 229 -26.78 37.39 -21.70
C GLY A 229 -27.92 36.38 -21.50
N PHE A 230 -28.49 36.29 -20.30
CA PHE A 230 -29.59 35.38 -19.98
C PHE A 230 -30.96 36.06 -20.14
N HIS A 231 -31.96 35.25 -20.46
CA HIS A 231 -33.37 35.65 -20.37
C HIS A 231 -33.86 35.44 -18.94
N TRP A 232 -34.29 36.51 -18.29
CA TRP A 232 -34.68 36.50 -16.89
C TRP A 232 -36.20 36.58 -16.72
N THR A 233 -36.77 35.67 -15.93
CA THR A 233 -38.19 35.65 -15.54
C THR A 233 -38.35 35.42 -14.04
N ILE A 234 -39.45 35.93 -13.47
CA ILE A 234 -39.92 35.50 -12.16
C ILE A 234 -40.82 34.30 -12.35
N GLU A 235 -40.53 33.19 -11.69
CA GLU A 235 -41.35 31.97 -11.72
C GLU A 235 -42.00 31.72 -10.36
N ALA A 236 -43.13 31.01 -10.36
CA ALA A 236 -43.80 30.58 -9.15
C ALA A 236 -43.08 29.36 -8.55
N GLY A 237 -42.89 29.35 -7.24
CA GLY A 237 -42.41 28.20 -6.49
C GLY A 237 -43.36 27.81 -5.37
N VAL A 238 -43.09 26.67 -4.73
CA VAL A 238 -43.82 26.18 -3.56
C VAL A 238 -42.81 25.90 -2.47
N ASP A 239 -42.99 26.53 -1.30
CA ASP A 239 -42.15 26.39 -0.11
C ASP A 239 -40.64 26.39 -0.41
N LEU A 240 -40.19 27.31 -1.26
CA LEU A 240 -38.79 27.45 -1.64
C LEU A 240 -37.93 27.74 -0.40
N ILE A 241 -36.78 27.07 -0.32
CA ILE A 241 -35.74 27.38 0.65
C ILE A 241 -34.78 28.44 0.09
N LEU A 242 -34.14 29.20 0.98
CA LEU A 242 -33.00 30.05 0.63
C LEU A 242 -31.70 29.37 1.09
N PRO A 243 -30.85 28.89 0.16
CA PRO A 243 -29.56 28.31 0.50
C PRO A 243 -28.57 29.40 0.95
N ASP A 244 -27.54 29.03 1.71
CA ASP A 244 -26.48 29.95 2.14
C ASP A 244 -25.57 30.43 0.98
N ALA A 245 -25.55 29.69 -0.14
CA ALA A 245 -24.99 30.09 -1.44
C ALA A 245 -25.79 31.20 -2.14
N VAL A 246 -27.04 31.42 -1.70
CA VAL A 246 -28.02 32.39 -2.22
C VAL A 246 -28.49 32.13 -3.65
N ALA A 247 -27.62 31.85 -4.61
CA ALA A 247 -28.01 31.48 -5.97
C ALA A 247 -27.30 30.21 -6.43
N LEU A 248 -28.02 29.41 -7.20
CA LEU A 248 -27.52 28.19 -7.81
C LEU A 248 -27.52 28.34 -9.33
N ALA A 249 -26.62 27.63 -9.99
CA ALA A 249 -26.52 27.53 -11.43
C ALA A 249 -26.43 26.07 -11.85
N ARG A 250 -26.78 25.80 -13.10
CA ARG A 250 -26.62 24.49 -13.74
C ARG A 250 -25.88 24.67 -15.06
N GLU A 251 -24.91 23.80 -15.28
CA GLU A 251 -24.23 23.61 -16.57
C GLU A 251 -24.87 22.43 -17.31
N THR A 252 -24.73 22.38 -18.63
CA THR A 252 -25.37 21.35 -19.45
C THR A 252 -24.95 19.93 -19.01
N GLY A 253 -25.92 19.11 -18.57
CA GLY A 253 -25.69 17.75 -18.11
C GLY A 253 -25.29 17.60 -16.63
N HIS A 254 -25.21 18.69 -15.88
CA HIS A 254 -24.83 18.70 -14.47
C HIS A 254 -26.02 18.99 -13.54
N SER A 255 -25.87 18.76 -12.23
CA SER A 255 -26.82 19.16 -11.20
C SER A 255 -26.70 20.65 -10.86
N LEU A 256 -27.66 21.21 -10.10
CA LEU A 256 -27.50 22.56 -9.55
C LEU A 256 -26.30 22.61 -8.59
N ALA A 257 -25.51 23.66 -8.72
CA ALA A 257 -24.39 23.98 -7.86
C ALA A 257 -24.41 25.49 -7.51
N PRO A 258 -23.76 25.93 -6.43
CA PRO A 258 -23.52 27.34 -6.14
C PRO A 258 -22.98 28.09 -7.37
N LEU A 259 -23.57 29.25 -7.69
CA LEU A 259 -23.24 29.98 -8.92
C LEU A 259 -21.71 30.21 -9.10
N LEU A 260 -20.99 30.49 -8.01
CA LEU A 260 -19.54 30.76 -8.03
C LEU A 260 -18.67 29.56 -8.38
N PHE A 261 -19.23 28.35 -8.49
CA PHE A 261 -18.49 27.16 -8.96
C PHE A 261 -18.69 26.87 -10.43
N THR A 262 -19.49 27.67 -11.12
CA THR A 262 -19.56 27.69 -12.57
C THR A 262 -18.67 28.80 -13.11
N THR A 263 -18.30 28.74 -14.37
CA THR A 263 -18.04 30.00 -15.08
C THR A 263 -19.41 30.53 -15.54
N ALA A 264 -19.75 31.80 -15.29
CA ALA A 264 -21.01 32.35 -15.81
C ALA A 264 -21.19 32.21 -17.33
N ALA A 265 -20.09 31.92 -18.04
CA ALA A 265 -20.09 31.59 -19.46
C ALA A 265 -20.66 30.19 -19.75
N ASP A 266 -20.44 29.21 -18.87
CA ASP A 266 -20.81 27.80 -19.04
C ASP A 266 -22.18 27.46 -18.43
N ALA A 267 -22.70 28.29 -17.53
CA ALA A 267 -24.03 28.14 -16.98
C ALA A 267 -25.13 28.29 -18.07
N GLU A 268 -26.07 27.34 -18.09
CA GLU A 268 -27.29 27.41 -18.93
C GLU A 268 -28.50 27.94 -18.15
N LEU A 269 -28.50 27.75 -16.84
CA LEU A 269 -29.61 28.05 -15.95
C LEU A 269 -29.10 28.65 -14.64
N ILE A 270 -29.79 29.66 -14.14
CA ILE A 270 -29.51 30.30 -12.83
C ILE A 270 -30.81 30.45 -12.05
N LEU A 271 -30.76 30.11 -10.77
CA LEU A 271 -31.89 30.11 -9.86
C LEU A 271 -31.55 30.91 -8.59
N LEU A 272 -32.29 31.98 -8.35
CA LEU A 272 -32.17 32.83 -7.17
C LEU A 272 -33.55 32.93 -6.49
N PRO A 273 -33.80 32.22 -5.38
CA PRO A 273 -35.06 32.31 -4.67
C PRO A 273 -35.14 33.68 -3.98
N VAL A 274 -36.20 34.43 -4.25
CA VAL A 274 -36.39 35.79 -3.70
C VAL A 274 -37.47 35.83 -2.63
N ALA A 275 -38.37 34.84 -2.62
CA ALA A 275 -39.33 34.54 -1.56
C ALA A 275 -39.67 33.04 -1.52
N HIS A 276 -40.40 32.60 -0.49
CA HIS A 276 -40.84 31.21 -0.38
C HIS A 276 -41.73 30.73 -1.54
N ASP A 277 -42.33 31.65 -2.30
CA ASP A 277 -43.21 31.36 -3.44
C ASP A 277 -42.74 32.00 -4.76
N ARG A 278 -41.54 32.60 -4.79
CA ARG A 278 -41.00 33.31 -5.96
C ARG A 278 -39.51 33.04 -6.15
N ILE A 279 -39.14 32.70 -7.38
CA ILE A 279 -37.75 32.49 -7.79
C ILE A 279 -37.43 33.27 -9.05
N LEU A 280 -36.28 33.95 -9.06
CA LEU A 280 -35.73 34.57 -10.25
C LEU A 280 -34.96 33.51 -11.04
N VAL A 281 -35.33 33.33 -12.31
CA VAL A 281 -34.80 32.31 -13.18
C VAL A 281 -34.14 32.96 -14.39
N GLY A 282 -32.85 32.72 -14.57
CA GLY A 282 -32.09 33.13 -15.75
C GLY A 282 -31.85 31.93 -16.66
N ARG A 283 -32.25 32.00 -17.93
CA ARG A 283 -32.11 30.91 -18.91
C ARG A 283 -31.37 31.35 -20.16
N ARG A 284 -30.55 30.46 -20.71
CA ARG A 284 -30.05 30.57 -22.09
C ARG A 284 -30.97 29.81 -23.05
N ASP A 285 -30.89 30.13 -24.34
CA ASP A 285 -31.72 29.50 -25.38
C ASP A 285 -31.50 27.98 -25.48
N THR A 286 -30.35 27.49 -25.02
CA THR A 286 -29.98 26.08 -24.98
C THR A 286 -30.47 25.34 -23.73
N ALA A 287 -31.03 26.05 -22.74
CA ALA A 287 -31.39 25.49 -21.45
C ALA A 287 -32.68 24.67 -21.53
N THR A 288 -32.67 23.49 -20.90
CA THR A 288 -33.89 22.70 -20.67
C THR A 288 -34.77 23.35 -19.62
N ASP A 289 -36.08 23.10 -19.70
CA ASP A 289 -37.07 23.66 -18.78
C ASP A 289 -36.74 23.32 -17.31
N VAL A 290 -37.09 24.23 -16.41
CA VAL A 290 -36.71 24.14 -14.99
C VAL A 290 -37.77 23.36 -14.22
N ASP A 291 -37.41 22.18 -13.73
CA ASP A 291 -38.23 21.46 -12.75
C ASP A 291 -37.95 21.98 -11.33
N LEU A 292 -38.78 22.94 -10.90
CA LEU A 292 -38.69 23.51 -9.55
C LEU A 292 -39.09 22.54 -8.44
N THR A 293 -39.69 21.38 -8.74
CA THR A 293 -40.06 20.40 -7.70
C THR A 293 -38.86 19.77 -7.02
N THR A 294 -37.72 19.70 -7.72
CA THR A 294 -36.46 19.16 -7.19
C THR A 294 -35.54 20.23 -6.58
N TYR A 295 -35.94 21.51 -6.67
CA TYR A 295 -35.11 22.65 -6.28
C TYR A 295 -34.64 22.55 -4.83
N ASN A 296 -35.55 22.34 -3.87
CA ASN A 296 -35.22 22.33 -2.45
C ASN A 296 -34.20 21.24 -2.08
N ALA A 297 -34.30 20.06 -2.70
CA ALA A 297 -33.35 18.97 -2.48
C ALA A 297 -31.95 19.34 -2.97
N GLN A 298 -31.84 19.86 -4.20
CA GLN A 298 -30.55 20.26 -4.76
C GLN A 298 -29.97 21.50 -4.05
N ALA A 299 -30.82 22.41 -3.62
CA ALA A 299 -30.43 23.60 -2.88
C ALA A 299 -29.92 23.27 -1.48
N ALA A 300 -30.58 22.35 -0.77
CA ALA A 300 -30.11 21.88 0.53
C ALA A 300 -28.77 21.16 0.41
N ALA A 301 -28.61 20.27 -0.58
CA ALA A 301 -27.33 19.61 -0.87
C ALA A 301 -26.19 20.58 -1.20
N SER A 302 -26.53 21.71 -1.82
CA SER A 302 -25.60 22.78 -2.18
C SER A 302 -25.29 23.75 -1.04
N CYS A 303 -25.88 23.60 0.15
CA CYS A 303 -25.54 24.44 1.30
C CYS A 303 -24.26 23.96 1.98
N GLN A 304 -23.49 24.89 2.57
CA GLN A 304 -22.33 24.54 3.40
C GLN A 304 -22.73 24.33 4.87
N GLY A 305 -23.52 25.24 5.43
CA GLY A 305 -23.81 25.25 6.86
C GLY A 305 -25.29 25.30 7.19
N PHE A 306 -26.11 25.94 6.34
CA PHE A 306 -27.54 26.07 6.60
C PHE A 306 -28.36 26.44 5.36
N PHE A 307 -29.67 26.26 5.46
CA PHE A 307 -30.65 26.98 4.65
C PHE A 307 -31.71 27.62 5.56
N VAL A 308 -32.48 28.54 5.00
CA VAL A 308 -33.62 29.16 5.70
C VAL A 308 -34.92 28.98 4.94
N ALA A 309 -36.03 28.94 5.66
CA ALA A 309 -37.34 28.67 5.10
C ALA A 309 -38.47 29.40 5.85
N ALA A 310 -39.62 29.54 5.20
CA ALA A 310 -40.86 30.06 5.79
C ALA A 310 -41.62 29.00 6.61
N SER A 311 -41.37 27.72 6.36
CA SER A 311 -41.96 26.57 7.05
C SER A 311 -40.86 25.64 7.59
N GLU A 312 -41.24 24.79 8.54
CA GLU A 312 -40.36 23.77 9.09
C GLU A 312 -40.28 22.55 8.14
N PHE A 313 -39.05 22.15 7.83
CA PHE A 313 -38.70 20.90 7.16
C PHE A 313 -38.09 19.87 8.10
N ASP A 314 -38.26 18.59 7.79
CA ASP A 314 -37.73 17.48 8.58
C ASP A 314 -36.19 17.43 8.57
N ALA A 315 -35.61 17.07 9.72
CA ALA A 315 -34.19 16.88 9.93
C ALA A 315 -33.64 15.68 9.14
N GLU A 316 -34.44 14.61 9.00
CA GLU A 316 -34.08 13.41 8.21
C GLU A 316 -34.25 13.61 6.68
N GLY A 317 -34.92 14.70 6.27
CA GLY A 317 -35.13 15.06 4.87
C GLY A 317 -34.04 15.97 4.31
N LEU A 318 -34.38 17.24 4.10
CA LEU A 318 -33.48 18.20 3.45
C LEU A 318 -32.27 18.55 4.31
N SER A 319 -32.44 18.68 5.63
CA SER A 319 -31.35 19.12 6.52
C SER A 319 -30.21 18.10 6.59
N ALA A 320 -30.49 16.81 6.42
CA ALA A 320 -29.48 15.75 6.35
C ALA A 320 -28.57 15.86 5.11
N THR A 321 -29.03 16.53 4.04
CA THR A 321 -28.26 16.66 2.80
C THR A 321 -27.30 17.85 2.78
N ILE A 322 -27.38 18.77 3.76
CA ILE A 322 -26.49 19.93 3.84
C ILE A 322 -25.02 19.47 3.86
N GLY A 323 -24.20 20.04 2.97
CA GLY A 323 -22.78 19.72 2.82
C GLY A 323 -22.47 18.55 1.87
N SER A 324 -23.48 17.82 1.37
CA SER A 324 -23.28 16.64 0.50
C SER A 324 -23.03 16.94 -0.98
N GLY A 325 -23.07 18.21 -1.37
CA GLY A 325 -22.85 18.66 -2.75
C GLY A 325 -21.38 18.97 -3.07
N PRO A 326 -21.04 20.17 -3.56
CA PRO A 326 -19.71 20.45 -4.11
C PRO A 326 -18.52 20.31 -3.16
N ALA A 327 -18.68 20.58 -1.86
CA ALA A 327 -17.58 20.43 -0.90
C ALA A 327 -17.19 18.96 -0.71
N GLN A 328 -18.17 18.06 -0.63
CA GLN A 328 -17.89 16.63 -0.55
C GLN A 328 -17.27 16.12 -1.85
N ALA A 329 -17.73 16.59 -3.01
CA ALA A 329 -17.13 16.25 -4.30
C ALA A 329 -15.67 16.73 -4.41
N LEU A 330 -15.37 17.94 -3.90
CA LEU A 330 -14.00 18.46 -3.85
C LEU A 330 -13.10 17.62 -2.93
N ALA A 331 -13.58 17.28 -1.73
CA ALA A 331 -12.84 16.43 -0.81
C ALA A 331 -12.56 15.04 -1.40
N ALA A 332 -13.56 14.43 -2.06
CA ALA A 332 -13.40 13.16 -2.75
C ALA A 332 -12.38 13.24 -3.89
N SER A 333 -12.40 14.30 -4.70
CA SER A 333 -11.45 14.51 -5.79
C SER A 333 -10.01 14.72 -5.30
N ILE A 334 -9.81 15.41 -4.16
CA ILE A 334 -8.51 15.54 -3.52
C ILE A 334 -8.00 14.16 -3.08
N ALA A 335 -8.82 13.39 -2.38
CA ALA A 335 -8.47 12.05 -1.92
C ALA A 335 -8.13 11.11 -3.08
N GLU A 336 -8.93 11.13 -4.15
CA GLU A 336 -8.68 10.35 -5.38
C GLU A 336 -7.36 10.76 -6.05
N SER A 337 -7.09 12.06 -6.19
CA SER A 337 -5.84 12.55 -6.79
C SER A 337 -4.60 12.16 -5.97
N VAL A 338 -4.71 12.16 -4.65
CA VAL A 338 -3.62 11.70 -3.76
C VAL A 338 -3.43 10.19 -3.90
N HIS A 339 -4.52 9.42 -3.94
CA HIS A 339 -4.47 7.98 -4.13
C HIS A 339 -3.84 7.60 -5.48
N ASP A 340 -4.21 8.26 -6.56
CA ASP A 340 -3.63 8.05 -7.89
C ASP A 340 -2.12 8.37 -7.90
N ALA A 341 -1.70 9.43 -7.20
CA ALA A 341 -0.29 9.78 -7.06
C ALA A 341 0.50 8.76 -6.21
N GLU A 342 -0.11 8.22 -5.14
CA GLU A 342 0.47 7.13 -4.34
C GLU A 342 0.63 5.86 -5.20
N ALA A 343 -0.38 5.51 -6.00
CA ALA A 343 -0.36 4.34 -6.87
C ALA A 343 0.70 4.47 -7.99
N ALA A 344 0.72 5.61 -8.69
CA ALA A 344 1.68 5.87 -9.76
C ALA A 344 3.14 5.82 -9.30
N ARG A 345 3.42 6.17 -8.04
CA ARG A 345 4.77 6.04 -7.45
C ARG A 345 5.19 4.59 -7.25
N ARG A 346 4.28 3.70 -6.84
CA ARG A 346 4.60 2.27 -6.64
C ARG A 346 5.00 1.59 -7.95
N ASP A 347 4.40 2.01 -9.07
CA ASP A 347 4.67 1.44 -10.39
C ASP A 347 6.00 1.93 -11.01
N HIS A 348 6.54 3.08 -10.58
CA HIS A 348 7.70 3.71 -11.24
C HIS A 348 9.07 3.27 -10.70
N ASP A 349 9.13 2.73 -9.47
CA ASP A 349 10.39 2.37 -8.80
C ASP A 349 10.83 0.90 -9.04
N GLY A 350 10.13 0.16 -9.90
CA GLY A 350 10.48 -1.22 -10.28
C GLY A 350 11.66 -1.30 -11.25
N THR A 351 12.55 -2.27 -11.06
CA THR A 351 13.53 -2.64 -12.09
C THR A 351 12.82 -3.38 -13.23
N ASP A 352 13.18 -3.07 -14.48
CA ASP A 352 12.62 -3.61 -15.73
C ASP A 352 13.04 -5.08 -15.98
N LEU A 353 13.06 -5.92 -14.93
CA LEU A 353 13.37 -7.33 -15.05
C LEU A 353 12.12 -8.11 -15.48
N PRO A 354 12.27 -9.09 -16.38
CA PRO A 354 11.14 -9.84 -16.92
C PRO A 354 10.51 -10.73 -15.83
N ARG A 355 9.18 -10.84 -15.86
CA ARG A 355 8.43 -11.76 -15.01
C ARG A 355 8.38 -13.14 -15.68
N ALA A 356 8.74 -14.19 -14.94
CA ALA A 356 8.65 -15.56 -15.43
C ALA A 356 7.20 -16.06 -15.29
N GLN A 357 6.50 -16.13 -16.42
CA GLN A 357 5.10 -16.56 -16.46
C GLN A 357 5.00 -18.06 -16.20
N PRO A 358 4.02 -18.52 -15.39
CA PRO A 358 3.82 -19.93 -15.17
C PRO A 358 3.40 -20.58 -16.50
N ARG A 359 4.06 -21.68 -16.87
CA ARG A 359 3.65 -22.45 -18.04
C ARG A 359 2.20 -22.91 -17.89
N THR A 360 1.37 -22.59 -18.87
CA THR A 360 0.05 -23.21 -18.98
C THR A 360 0.24 -24.69 -19.28
N PHE A 361 -0.35 -25.56 -18.46
CA PHE A 361 -0.36 -26.99 -18.73
C PHE A 361 -1.80 -27.43 -19.05
N ALA A 362 -1.91 -28.36 -20.00
CA ALA A 362 -3.14 -29.10 -20.20
C ALA A 362 -3.05 -30.38 -19.38
N LEU A 363 -4.18 -30.83 -18.83
CA LEU A 363 -4.27 -32.15 -18.24
C LEU A 363 -3.92 -33.17 -19.33
N ALA A 364 -2.80 -33.87 -19.14
CA ALA A 364 -2.29 -34.86 -20.06
C ALA A 364 -2.08 -36.17 -19.31
N ASP A 365 -2.40 -37.29 -19.96
CA ASP A 365 -2.04 -38.59 -19.42
C ASP A 365 -0.50 -38.73 -19.47
N PHE A 366 0.10 -39.07 -18.32
CA PHE A 366 1.51 -39.37 -18.21
C PHE A 366 1.70 -40.62 -17.35
N SER A 367 2.84 -41.28 -17.53
CA SER A 367 3.22 -42.48 -16.78
C SER A 367 4.56 -42.27 -16.11
N TYR A 368 4.72 -42.85 -14.93
CA TYR A 368 5.96 -42.86 -14.16
C TYR A 368 6.19 -44.26 -13.59
N CYS A 369 7.44 -44.61 -13.30
CA CYS A 369 7.78 -45.90 -12.67
C CYS A 369 7.82 -45.80 -11.14
N VAL A 370 7.50 -46.90 -10.45
CA VAL A 370 7.73 -47.04 -9.00
C VAL A 370 8.68 -48.21 -8.79
N THR A 371 9.78 -47.96 -8.09
CA THR A 371 10.86 -48.94 -7.87
C THR A 371 11.12 -49.08 -6.37
N LEU A 372 11.22 -50.31 -5.89
CA LEU A 372 11.77 -50.59 -4.55
C LEU A 372 13.24 -50.99 -4.71
N HIS A 373 14.14 -50.22 -4.11
CA HIS A 373 15.59 -50.42 -4.19
C HIS A 373 16.11 -51.16 -2.96
N ASP A 374 16.66 -52.36 -3.19
CA ASP A 374 17.26 -53.24 -2.19
C ASP A 374 16.30 -53.74 -1.08
N PHE A 375 14.97 -53.68 -1.29
CA PHE A 375 13.98 -54.32 -0.40
C PHE A 375 12.63 -54.57 -1.09
N GLY A 376 11.73 -55.28 -0.38
CA GLY A 376 10.33 -55.45 -0.77
C GLY A 376 10.06 -56.57 -1.78
N ASP A 377 8.80 -56.69 -2.17
CA ASP A 377 8.32 -57.60 -3.21
C ASP A 377 7.28 -56.92 -4.12
N ASP A 378 6.78 -57.63 -5.14
CA ASP A 378 5.81 -57.09 -6.09
C ASP A 378 4.49 -56.66 -5.42
N VAL A 379 4.12 -57.27 -4.30
CA VAL A 379 2.88 -56.93 -3.57
C VAL A 379 3.04 -55.58 -2.90
N LEU A 380 4.15 -55.39 -2.17
CA LEU A 380 4.45 -54.12 -1.52
C LEU A 380 4.66 -52.99 -2.54
N ALA A 381 5.30 -53.29 -3.68
CA ALA A 381 5.47 -52.32 -4.76
C ALA A 381 4.12 -51.87 -5.33
N GLN A 382 3.18 -52.79 -5.53
CA GLN A 382 1.82 -52.47 -5.98
C GLN A 382 1.03 -51.65 -4.95
N GLU A 383 1.19 -51.95 -3.67
CA GLU A 383 0.55 -51.20 -2.58
C GLU A 383 1.02 -49.73 -2.56
N TYR A 384 2.34 -49.50 -2.57
CA TYR A 384 2.90 -48.14 -2.64
C TYR A 384 2.56 -47.43 -3.96
N ALA A 385 2.56 -48.15 -5.09
CA ALA A 385 2.16 -47.59 -6.37
C ALA A 385 0.69 -47.12 -6.37
N ALA A 386 -0.21 -47.86 -5.71
CA ALA A 386 -1.62 -47.47 -5.60
C ALA A 386 -1.80 -46.17 -4.79
N ILE A 387 -1.06 -46.01 -3.69
CA ILE A 387 -1.06 -44.78 -2.88
C ILE A 387 -0.52 -43.60 -3.71
N LEU A 388 0.64 -43.78 -4.35
CA LEU A 388 1.23 -42.77 -5.23
C LEU A 388 0.28 -42.38 -6.35
N GLN A 389 -0.39 -43.35 -6.98
CA GLN A 389 -1.35 -43.08 -8.05
C GLN A 389 -2.54 -42.25 -7.56
N SER A 390 -3.03 -42.51 -6.35
CA SER A 390 -4.10 -41.71 -5.75
C SER A 390 -3.65 -40.28 -5.48
N VAL A 391 -2.45 -40.08 -4.93
CA VAL A 391 -1.91 -38.75 -4.62
C VAL A 391 -1.59 -37.97 -5.90
N VAL A 392 -0.82 -38.56 -6.81
CA VAL A 392 -0.45 -37.95 -8.11
C VAL A 392 -1.70 -37.66 -8.94
N GLY A 393 -2.68 -38.57 -8.96
CA GLY A 393 -3.95 -38.38 -9.69
C GLY A 393 -4.83 -37.27 -9.11
N ALA A 394 -4.74 -37.00 -7.81
CA ALA A 394 -5.41 -35.85 -7.20
C ALA A 394 -4.67 -34.54 -7.54
N LEU A 395 -3.35 -34.49 -7.31
CA LEU A 395 -2.55 -33.28 -7.50
C LEU A 395 -2.43 -32.84 -8.97
N SER A 396 -2.30 -33.78 -9.91
CA SER A 396 -2.11 -33.48 -11.34
C SER A 396 -3.25 -32.69 -11.99
N ARG A 397 -4.39 -32.54 -11.30
CA ARG A 397 -5.52 -31.69 -11.72
C ARG A 397 -5.19 -30.21 -11.62
N ASP A 398 -4.39 -29.84 -10.61
CA ASP A 398 -4.13 -28.45 -10.24
C ASP A 398 -2.68 -28.04 -10.47
N ILE A 399 -1.74 -29.00 -10.49
CA ILE A 399 -0.30 -28.76 -10.68
C ILE A 399 0.32 -29.66 -11.77
N PRO A 400 1.31 -29.18 -12.55
CA PRO A 400 1.89 -29.96 -13.65
C PRO A 400 2.87 -31.03 -13.15
N LEU A 401 2.52 -32.30 -13.27
CA LEU A 401 3.37 -33.43 -12.85
C LEU A 401 3.89 -34.31 -14.01
N HIS A 402 3.71 -33.87 -15.26
CA HIS A 402 4.08 -34.66 -16.44
C HIS A 402 5.59 -34.92 -16.58
N ASP A 403 6.42 -34.10 -15.94
CA ASP A 403 7.88 -34.29 -15.90
C ASP A 403 8.32 -35.27 -14.80
N LEU A 404 7.41 -35.87 -14.05
CA LEU A 404 7.75 -36.98 -13.15
C LEU A 404 8.23 -38.20 -13.98
N ASP A 405 9.49 -38.60 -13.79
CA ASP A 405 10.08 -39.81 -14.37
C ASP A 405 9.65 -41.05 -13.60
N GLY A 406 9.81 -41.00 -12.28
CA GLY A 406 9.56 -42.13 -11.39
C GLY A 406 9.78 -41.81 -9.93
N VAL A 407 9.47 -42.79 -9.10
CA VAL A 407 9.71 -42.79 -7.65
C VAL A 407 10.49 -44.04 -7.27
N THR A 408 11.69 -43.84 -6.73
CA THR A 408 12.49 -44.91 -6.13
C THR A 408 12.37 -44.83 -4.62
N ILE A 409 11.85 -45.89 -4.00
CA ILE A 409 11.77 -46.05 -2.55
C ILE A 409 12.91 -46.97 -2.14
N ALA A 410 13.74 -46.59 -1.17
CA ALA A 410 14.99 -47.29 -0.88
C ALA A 410 15.18 -47.55 0.62
N ALA A 411 15.61 -48.78 0.96
CA ALA A 411 16.06 -49.09 2.33
C ALA A 411 17.39 -48.39 2.64
N ASP A 412 18.32 -48.39 1.67
CA ASP A 412 19.53 -47.57 1.68
C ASP A 412 19.34 -46.36 0.76
N TYR A 413 18.86 -45.26 1.35
CA TYR A 413 18.58 -44.02 0.63
C TYR A 413 19.84 -43.39 0.01
N GLY A 414 20.99 -43.46 0.68
CA GLY A 414 22.25 -42.91 0.18
C GLY A 414 22.75 -43.68 -1.04
N ASP A 415 22.68 -45.01 -0.98
CA ASP A 415 23.06 -45.88 -2.10
C ASP A 415 22.15 -45.68 -3.32
N ALA A 416 20.84 -45.60 -3.10
CA ALA A 416 19.86 -45.37 -4.18
C ALA A 416 20.10 -44.04 -4.91
N LEU A 417 20.43 -42.96 -4.19
CA LEU A 417 20.80 -41.69 -4.81
C LEU A 417 22.09 -41.79 -5.64
N ALA A 418 23.12 -42.44 -5.10
CA ALA A 418 24.42 -42.55 -5.74
C ALA A 418 24.37 -43.40 -7.02
N LYS A 419 23.48 -44.40 -7.08
CA LYS A 419 23.34 -45.34 -8.20
C LYS A 419 22.19 -45.02 -9.16
N LEU A 420 21.42 -43.97 -8.91
CA LEU A 420 20.30 -43.59 -9.77
C LEU A 420 20.77 -43.32 -11.20
N ASP A 421 20.12 -43.94 -12.19
CA ASP A 421 20.39 -43.66 -13.59
C ASP A 421 19.86 -42.28 -13.98
N ARG A 422 20.77 -41.32 -14.09
CA ARG A 422 20.47 -39.93 -14.47
C ARG A 422 20.29 -39.74 -15.98
N GLY A 423 20.51 -40.77 -16.80
CA GLY A 423 20.37 -40.70 -18.26
C GLY A 423 21.43 -39.87 -18.98
N ASP A 424 22.39 -39.31 -18.24
CA ASP A 424 23.58 -38.62 -18.73
C ASP A 424 24.80 -39.13 -17.93
N PRO A 425 25.75 -39.83 -18.56
CA PRO A 425 26.91 -40.41 -17.88
C PRO A 425 27.94 -39.36 -17.43
N ASP A 426 27.86 -38.12 -17.93
CA ASP A 426 28.78 -37.04 -17.54
C ASP A 426 28.33 -36.35 -16.25
N LEU A 427 27.12 -36.63 -15.75
CA LEU A 427 26.62 -36.10 -14.49
C LEU A 427 27.21 -36.86 -13.29
N PRO A 428 27.68 -36.15 -12.24
CA PRO A 428 28.18 -36.80 -11.03
C PRO A 428 27.06 -37.56 -10.28
N PRO A 429 27.42 -38.60 -9.50
CA PRO A 429 26.49 -39.25 -8.58
C PRO A 429 25.86 -38.25 -7.62
N VAL A 430 24.58 -38.41 -7.33
CA VAL A 430 23.90 -37.57 -6.34
C VAL A 430 24.23 -38.10 -4.95
N ALA A 431 24.72 -37.22 -4.09
CA ALA A 431 24.87 -37.50 -2.67
C ALA A 431 23.75 -36.81 -1.86
N SER A 432 23.39 -37.46 -0.75
CA SER A 432 22.67 -36.85 0.37
C SER A 432 23.29 -37.45 1.64
N GLY A 433 24.16 -36.69 2.30
CA GLY A 433 24.72 -37.10 3.58
C GLY A 433 23.74 -36.84 4.73
N ALA A 434 23.97 -37.50 5.87
CA ALA A 434 23.47 -36.98 7.14
C ALA A 434 24.19 -35.66 7.40
N LEU A 435 23.42 -34.59 7.55
CA LEU A 435 23.91 -33.30 8.04
C LEU A 435 24.08 -33.44 9.56
N GLY A 436 24.99 -32.68 10.17
CA GLY A 436 25.22 -32.76 11.62
C GLY A 436 23.98 -32.43 12.47
N TYR A 437 22.92 -31.89 11.86
CA TYR A 437 21.65 -31.55 12.48
C TYR A 437 20.43 -32.31 11.90
N GLY A 438 20.59 -33.17 10.90
CA GLY A 438 19.46 -33.84 10.24
C GLY A 438 19.83 -34.90 9.21
N ILE A 439 18.86 -35.73 8.81
CA ILE A 439 19.07 -36.79 7.81
C ILE A 439 18.18 -36.51 6.61
N GLY A 440 18.76 -36.49 5.41
CA GLY A 440 17.98 -36.44 4.18
C GLY A 440 17.17 -37.73 4.01
N VAL A 441 15.87 -37.59 3.77
CA VAL A 441 14.94 -38.73 3.63
C VAL A 441 14.16 -38.74 2.31
N ALA A 442 14.22 -37.65 1.55
CA ALA A 442 13.59 -37.50 0.25
C ALA A 442 14.35 -36.47 -0.59
N LYS A 443 14.51 -36.72 -1.89
CA LYS A 443 15.10 -35.76 -2.83
C LYS A 443 14.58 -35.97 -4.26
N PRO A 444 14.02 -34.93 -4.90
CA PRO A 444 13.85 -34.91 -6.35
C PRO A 444 15.22 -34.81 -7.03
N VAL A 445 15.46 -35.63 -8.05
CA VAL A 445 16.71 -35.67 -8.81
C VAL A 445 16.42 -35.44 -10.28
N THR A 446 17.15 -34.51 -10.90
CA THR A 446 17.08 -34.29 -12.35
C THR A 446 17.67 -35.48 -13.10
N VAL A 447 16.88 -36.03 -14.02
CA VAL A 447 17.24 -37.13 -14.91
C VAL A 447 16.93 -36.75 -16.36
N VAL A 448 17.66 -37.29 -17.32
CA VAL A 448 17.44 -37.07 -18.75
C VAL A 448 16.79 -38.31 -19.35
N ARG A 449 15.66 -38.12 -20.04
CA ARG A 449 14.96 -39.17 -20.80
C ARG A 449 14.60 -38.62 -22.17
N ASP A 450 14.97 -39.34 -23.22
CA ASP A 450 14.73 -38.93 -24.61
C ASP A 450 15.21 -37.48 -24.91
N GLY A 451 16.34 -37.09 -24.30
CA GLY A 451 16.92 -35.75 -24.45
C GLY A 451 16.17 -34.62 -23.74
N LYS A 452 15.19 -34.94 -22.87
CA LYS A 452 14.43 -33.97 -22.07
C LYS A 452 14.75 -34.12 -20.58
N PRO A 453 14.92 -33.01 -19.83
CA PRO A 453 15.02 -33.07 -18.38
C PRO A 453 13.67 -33.49 -17.78
N LYS A 454 13.72 -34.42 -16.83
CA LYS A 454 12.62 -34.90 -16.00
C LYS A 454 13.08 -34.95 -14.54
N SER A 455 12.15 -35.17 -13.62
CA SER A 455 12.44 -35.30 -12.18
C SER A 455 12.11 -36.70 -11.69
N HIS A 456 13.06 -37.35 -11.03
CA HIS A 456 12.88 -38.65 -10.36
C HIS A 456 12.94 -38.46 -8.85
N LEU A 457 11.91 -38.90 -8.13
CA LEU A 457 11.87 -38.78 -6.67
C LEU A 457 12.54 -39.99 -6.03
N VAL A 458 13.56 -39.78 -5.19
CA VAL A 458 14.13 -40.83 -4.34
C VAL A 458 13.67 -40.61 -2.90
N LEU A 459 13.17 -41.66 -2.26
CA LEU A 459 12.54 -41.63 -0.94
C LEU A 459 13.07 -42.75 -0.04
N ALA A 460 13.32 -42.46 1.24
CA ALA A 460 13.65 -43.49 2.22
C ALA A 460 12.42 -44.39 2.50
N ALA A 461 12.65 -45.71 2.57
CA ALA A 461 11.61 -46.71 2.77
C ALA A 461 10.77 -46.49 4.04
N GLY A 462 11.38 -45.95 5.10
CA GLY A 462 10.67 -45.60 6.33
C GLY A 462 9.56 -44.57 6.14
N ILE A 463 9.72 -43.63 5.19
CA ILE A 463 8.67 -42.66 4.86
C ILE A 463 7.52 -43.33 4.11
N ALA A 464 7.83 -44.20 3.14
CA ALA A 464 6.79 -44.93 2.40
C ALA A 464 6.00 -45.88 3.30
N ALA A 465 6.68 -46.55 4.25
CA ALA A 465 6.03 -47.41 5.23
C ALA A 465 5.06 -46.67 6.14
N ALA A 466 5.29 -45.38 6.40
CA ALA A 466 4.40 -44.55 7.19
C ALA A 466 3.07 -44.23 6.50
N TRP A 467 2.97 -44.31 5.17
CA TRP A 467 1.72 -44.07 4.45
C TRP A 467 0.61 -45.06 4.80
N THR A 468 0.97 -46.27 5.23
CA THR A 468 0.05 -47.33 5.67
C THR A 468 0.06 -47.51 7.18
N SER A 469 0.72 -46.63 7.94
CA SER A 469 0.74 -46.68 9.40
C SER A 469 -0.66 -46.49 9.98
N ASP A 470 -0.99 -47.14 11.09
CA ASP A 470 -2.22 -46.87 11.85
C ASP A 470 -2.14 -45.54 12.63
N ASP A 471 -0.93 -45.09 12.94
CA ASP A 471 -0.65 -43.79 13.54
C ASP A 471 -0.99 -42.68 12.55
N THR A 472 -2.02 -41.89 12.89
CA THR A 472 -2.54 -40.82 12.04
C THR A 472 -1.53 -39.72 11.80
N ASP A 473 -0.71 -39.40 12.80
CA ASP A 473 0.18 -38.25 12.79
C ASP A 473 1.41 -38.59 11.96
N LEU A 474 1.96 -39.80 12.17
CA LEU A 474 3.03 -40.34 11.34
C LEU A 474 2.60 -40.49 9.86
N ARG A 475 1.35 -40.91 9.62
CA ARG A 475 0.80 -40.99 8.26
C ARG A 475 0.58 -39.62 7.63
N ALA A 476 0.09 -38.64 8.38
CA ALA A 476 -0.09 -37.27 7.91
C ALA A 476 1.26 -36.62 7.54
N SER A 477 2.25 -36.67 8.44
CA SER A 477 3.58 -36.10 8.22
C SER A 477 4.30 -36.73 7.01
N SER A 478 4.20 -38.05 6.83
CA SER A 478 4.78 -38.74 5.67
C SER A 478 4.09 -38.44 4.34
N LEU A 479 2.76 -38.23 4.35
CA LEU A 479 2.01 -37.77 3.18
C LEU A 479 2.29 -36.29 2.87
N HIS A 480 2.44 -35.46 3.90
CA HIS A 480 2.84 -34.06 3.76
C HIS A 480 4.17 -33.96 3.02
N LEU A 481 5.18 -34.74 3.43
CA LEU A 481 6.48 -34.77 2.76
C LEU A 481 6.35 -35.21 1.29
N LEU A 482 5.57 -36.25 1.00
CA LEU A 482 5.34 -36.70 -0.37
C LEU A 482 4.70 -35.60 -1.23
N ILE A 483 3.65 -34.96 -0.73
CA ILE A 483 2.92 -33.90 -1.44
C ILE A 483 3.83 -32.69 -1.67
N LYS A 484 4.63 -32.30 -0.66
CA LYS A 484 5.63 -31.24 -0.81
C LYS A 484 6.65 -31.57 -1.90
N MET A 485 7.20 -32.79 -1.94
CA MET A 485 8.16 -33.18 -2.97
C MET A 485 7.55 -33.15 -4.38
N LEU A 486 6.32 -33.63 -4.54
CA LEU A 486 5.59 -33.56 -5.81
C LEU A 486 5.28 -32.10 -6.21
N ALA A 487 4.90 -31.26 -5.25
CA ALA A 487 4.72 -29.83 -5.47
C ALA A 487 6.03 -29.17 -5.92
N GLY A 488 7.17 -29.50 -5.30
CA GLY A 488 8.47 -28.97 -5.72
C GLY A 488 8.88 -29.39 -7.14
N ILE A 489 8.53 -30.61 -7.57
CA ILE A 489 8.69 -31.05 -8.97
C ILE A 489 7.80 -30.20 -9.88
N ALA A 490 6.54 -30.00 -9.52
CA ALA A 490 5.61 -29.20 -10.30
C ALA A 490 6.03 -27.73 -10.40
N HIS A 491 6.63 -27.17 -9.35
CA HIS A 491 7.22 -25.84 -9.36
C HIS A 491 8.29 -25.74 -10.45
N GLY A 492 9.25 -26.68 -10.48
CA GLY A 492 10.28 -26.74 -11.52
C GLY A 492 9.69 -26.82 -12.93
N THR A 493 8.71 -27.70 -13.15
CA THR A 493 8.01 -27.79 -14.45
C THR A 493 7.31 -26.50 -14.84
N ARG A 494 6.67 -25.83 -13.87
CA ARG A 494 5.88 -24.61 -14.09
C ARG A 494 6.74 -23.41 -14.46
N TYR A 495 7.97 -23.33 -13.93
CA TYR A 495 8.84 -22.17 -14.08
C TYR A 495 10.17 -22.46 -14.80
N ALA A 496 10.27 -23.56 -15.55
CA ALA A 496 11.50 -23.95 -16.25
C ALA A 496 12.04 -22.94 -17.28
N ASP A 497 11.23 -21.96 -17.70
CA ASP A 497 11.66 -20.86 -18.61
C ASP A 497 11.92 -19.58 -17.80
N VAL A 498 12.98 -19.57 -16.99
CA VAL A 498 13.43 -18.35 -16.30
C VAL A 498 14.30 -17.53 -17.28
N PRO A 499 13.93 -16.27 -17.60
CA PRO A 499 14.80 -15.40 -18.38
C PRO A 499 16.17 -15.20 -17.71
N PRO A 500 17.27 -15.11 -18.49
CA PRO A 500 18.56 -14.81 -17.91
C PRO A 500 18.55 -13.41 -17.29
N PHE A 501 19.17 -13.29 -16.12
CA PHE A 501 19.42 -12.00 -15.46
C PHE A 501 20.90 -11.91 -15.08
N THR A 502 21.39 -10.68 -14.90
CA THR A 502 22.78 -10.43 -14.51
C THR A 502 22.79 -9.89 -13.08
N PRO A 503 23.16 -10.70 -12.08
CA PRO A 503 23.28 -10.21 -10.72
C PRO A 503 24.47 -9.24 -10.54
N ASP A 504 24.39 -8.40 -9.51
CA ASP A 504 25.53 -7.61 -9.03
C ASP A 504 26.64 -8.51 -8.45
N ALA A 505 27.77 -7.94 -8.06
CA ALA A 505 28.91 -8.73 -7.57
C ALA A 505 28.54 -9.65 -6.39
N MET A 506 27.80 -9.12 -5.42
CA MET A 506 27.32 -9.89 -4.27
C MET A 506 26.30 -10.96 -4.67
N GLY A 507 25.37 -10.63 -5.56
CA GLY A 507 24.36 -11.55 -6.07
C GLY A 507 24.97 -12.73 -6.82
N ARG A 508 26.06 -12.53 -7.58
CA ARG A 508 26.75 -13.64 -8.27
C ARG A 508 27.22 -14.73 -7.30
N GLU A 509 27.74 -14.33 -6.15
CA GLU A 509 28.27 -15.29 -5.17
C GLU A 509 27.17 -15.83 -4.23
N LEU A 510 26.19 -15.00 -3.85
CA LEU A 510 25.22 -15.37 -2.80
C LEU A 510 23.89 -15.92 -3.33
N HIS A 511 23.53 -15.67 -4.59
CA HIS A 511 22.21 -16.05 -5.10
C HIS A 511 21.97 -17.57 -5.06
N LEU A 512 23.00 -18.39 -5.32
CA LEU A 512 22.88 -19.85 -5.27
C LEU A 512 22.45 -20.36 -3.88
N ALA A 513 22.82 -19.67 -2.80
CA ALA A 513 22.43 -20.07 -1.46
C ALA A 513 20.93 -19.92 -1.18
N VAL A 514 20.22 -19.08 -1.95
CA VAL A 514 18.78 -18.82 -1.79
C VAL A 514 17.96 -19.36 -2.97
N ALA A 515 18.59 -19.97 -3.97
CA ALA A 515 17.93 -20.42 -5.20
C ALA A 515 16.77 -21.41 -4.95
N HIS A 516 16.85 -22.20 -3.88
CA HIS A 516 15.81 -23.17 -3.52
C HIS A 516 14.72 -22.61 -2.58
N ALA A 517 14.89 -21.41 -2.03
CA ALA A 517 13.97 -20.87 -1.04
C ALA A 517 12.56 -20.61 -1.62
N THR A 518 12.47 -20.09 -2.84
CA THR A 518 11.19 -19.85 -3.51
C THR A 518 10.41 -21.15 -3.73
N ASN A 519 11.10 -22.21 -4.16
CA ASN A 519 10.52 -23.55 -4.33
C ASN A 519 10.12 -24.16 -2.97
N GLY A 520 10.99 -24.09 -1.95
CA GLY A 520 10.70 -24.57 -0.60
C GLY A 520 9.44 -23.92 -0.02
N TYR A 521 9.36 -22.59 -0.08
CA TYR A 521 8.18 -21.81 0.29
C TYR A 521 6.92 -22.26 -0.47
N TRP A 522 6.98 -22.31 -1.80
CA TRP A 522 5.81 -22.66 -2.60
C TRP A 522 5.34 -24.09 -2.38
N SER A 523 6.28 -25.05 -2.32
CA SER A 523 5.97 -26.47 -2.16
C SER A 523 5.43 -26.81 -0.76
N ALA A 524 5.98 -26.21 0.29
CA ALA A 524 5.46 -26.36 1.65
C ALA A 524 4.05 -25.77 1.78
N LYS A 525 3.79 -24.63 1.13
CA LYS A 525 2.46 -24.02 1.04
C LYS A 525 1.41 -24.95 0.43
N GLN A 526 1.76 -25.71 -0.61
CA GLN A 526 0.84 -26.68 -1.21
C GLN A 526 0.56 -27.90 -0.33
N ALA A 527 1.47 -28.24 0.59
CA ALA A 527 1.35 -29.42 1.45
C ALA A 527 0.72 -29.13 2.81
N ALA A 528 0.72 -27.87 3.26
CA ALA A 528 0.38 -27.46 4.62
C ALA A 528 -0.95 -28.02 5.18
N PHE A 529 -1.96 -28.19 4.33
CA PHE A 529 -3.27 -28.69 4.73
C PHE A 529 -3.28 -30.16 5.18
N VAL A 530 -2.24 -30.93 4.82
CA VAL A 530 -2.16 -32.39 5.06
C VAL A 530 -1.82 -32.67 6.51
N ASP A 531 -0.87 -31.93 7.05
CA ASP A 531 -0.41 -32.02 8.43
C ASP A 531 -0.15 -30.61 8.98
N PRO A 532 -1.17 -29.93 9.53
CA PRO A 532 -1.01 -28.58 10.04
C PRO A 532 0.09 -28.45 11.11
N ASP A 533 0.35 -29.50 11.89
CA ASP A 533 1.33 -29.49 12.99
C ASP A 533 2.76 -29.81 12.52
N GLN A 534 2.97 -30.09 11.23
CA GLN A 534 4.29 -30.21 10.62
C GLN A 534 5.17 -28.95 10.79
N GLY A 535 4.56 -27.81 11.12
CA GLY A 535 5.27 -26.58 11.45
C GLY A 535 6.26 -26.70 12.60
N GLU A 536 6.04 -27.61 13.56
CA GLU A 536 6.96 -27.84 14.69
C GLU A 536 8.27 -28.44 14.20
N ASN A 537 8.20 -29.44 13.33
CA ASN A 537 9.37 -30.05 12.70
C ASN A 537 10.16 -29.01 11.87
N TYR A 538 9.47 -28.12 11.15
CA TYR A 538 10.16 -27.04 10.42
C TYR A 538 10.82 -26.05 11.37
N ALA A 539 10.14 -25.63 12.44
CA ALA A 539 10.70 -24.73 13.44
C ALA A 539 11.95 -25.33 14.11
N ASP A 540 11.89 -26.61 14.47
CA ASP A 540 13.03 -27.34 15.05
C ASP A 540 14.21 -27.45 14.07
N LEU A 541 13.95 -27.73 12.79
CA LEU A 541 14.99 -27.74 11.74
C LEU A 541 15.64 -26.36 11.57
N VAL A 542 14.87 -25.27 11.64
CA VAL A 542 15.42 -23.91 11.59
C VAL A 542 16.36 -23.67 12.77
N ILE A 543 15.93 -23.96 13.99
CA ILE A 543 16.76 -23.71 15.19
C ILE A 543 18.02 -24.59 15.19
N THR A 544 17.87 -25.89 14.92
CA THR A 544 18.99 -26.83 14.92
C THR A 544 19.99 -26.57 13.80
N SER A 545 19.54 -26.18 12.61
CA SER A 545 20.45 -25.80 11.50
C SER A 545 21.22 -24.51 11.79
N LEU A 546 20.59 -23.50 12.40
CA LEU A 546 21.27 -22.26 12.81
C LEU A 546 22.29 -22.51 13.94
N ASP A 547 21.96 -23.35 14.91
CA ASP A 547 22.90 -23.72 15.98
C ASP A 547 24.08 -24.53 15.43
N PHE A 548 23.82 -25.43 14.48
CA PHE A 548 24.87 -26.13 13.76
C PHE A 548 25.76 -25.17 12.97
N ALA A 549 25.18 -24.22 12.24
CA ALA A 549 25.91 -23.19 11.49
C ALA A 549 26.86 -22.40 12.41
N ARG A 550 26.37 -21.95 13.57
CA ARG A 550 27.19 -21.23 14.56
C ARG A 550 28.40 -22.04 15.02
N ASN A 551 28.19 -23.33 15.29
CA ASN A 551 29.25 -24.21 15.76
C ASN A 551 30.30 -24.48 14.68
N GLU A 552 29.87 -24.82 13.45
CA GLU A 552 30.79 -25.12 12.35
C GLU A 552 31.57 -23.90 11.88
N ILE A 553 30.91 -22.74 11.75
CA ILE A 553 31.58 -21.48 11.40
C ILE A 553 32.52 -21.06 12.53
N GLY A 554 32.11 -21.21 13.80
CA GLY A 554 32.97 -20.94 14.94
C GLY A 554 34.21 -21.84 14.96
N ALA A 555 34.06 -23.12 14.61
CA ALA A 555 35.16 -24.07 14.51
C ALA A 555 36.08 -23.77 13.32
N ALA A 556 35.53 -23.40 12.17
CA ALA A 556 36.30 -22.97 10.99
C ALA A 556 37.11 -21.72 11.31
N ARG A 557 36.48 -20.72 11.95
CA ARG A 557 37.14 -19.50 12.43
C ARG A 557 38.32 -19.81 13.36
N ALA A 558 38.17 -20.77 14.28
CA ALA A 558 39.25 -21.17 15.18
C ALA A 558 40.45 -21.83 14.48
N ARG A 559 40.28 -22.30 13.24
CA ARG A 559 41.35 -22.87 12.40
C ARG A 559 42.05 -21.83 11.52
N MET A 560 41.47 -20.64 11.34
CA MET A 560 42.03 -19.59 10.50
C MET A 560 43.39 -19.12 11.03
N ALA A 561 44.37 -19.00 10.13
CA ALA A 561 45.71 -18.52 10.50
C ALA A 561 45.74 -17.00 10.74
N ASP A 562 44.94 -16.24 9.99
CA ASP A 562 44.65 -14.82 10.17
C ASP A 562 43.29 -14.45 9.55
N ASP A 563 42.83 -13.22 9.74
CA ASP A 563 41.53 -12.71 9.28
C ASP A 563 41.35 -12.70 7.74
N SER A 564 42.40 -12.96 6.96
CA SER A 564 42.36 -13.04 5.49
C SER A 564 42.19 -14.46 4.95
N ASP A 565 42.32 -15.50 5.79
CA ASP A 565 42.11 -16.91 5.44
C ASP A 565 40.62 -17.31 5.48
N VAL A 566 39.79 -16.59 4.71
CA VAL A 566 38.33 -16.67 4.81
C VAL A 566 37.70 -17.79 3.97
N GLY A 567 38.46 -18.48 3.13
CA GLY A 567 37.94 -19.40 2.12
C GLY A 567 37.14 -20.57 2.70
N GLU A 568 37.72 -21.34 3.64
CA GLU A 568 37.05 -22.48 4.28
C GLU A 568 35.82 -22.04 5.09
N ALA A 569 35.97 -20.99 5.90
CA ALA A 569 34.91 -20.49 6.76
C ALA A 569 33.71 -19.95 5.97
N SER A 570 33.96 -19.27 4.84
CA SER A 570 32.91 -18.71 4.00
C SER A 570 32.16 -19.78 3.20
N LEU A 571 32.85 -20.83 2.75
CA LEU A 571 32.20 -21.99 2.10
C LEU A 571 31.28 -22.74 3.07
N ILE A 572 31.78 -23.07 4.27
CA ILE A 572 30.99 -23.71 5.33
C ILE A 572 29.78 -22.85 5.69
N ALA A 573 29.97 -21.53 5.78
CA ALA A 573 28.90 -20.60 6.09
C ALA A 573 27.84 -20.57 5.00
N LEU A 574 28.23 -20.53 3.72
CA LEU A 574 27.30 -20.53 2.60
C LEU A 574 26.44 -21.78 2.58
N GLU A 575 27.04 -22.97 2.77
CA GLU A 575 26.32 -24.24 2.85
C GLU A 575 25.33 -24.25 4.02
N CYS A 576 25.79 -23.88 5.22
CA CYS A 576 24.95 -23.87 6.42
C CYS A 576 23.81 -22.85 6.33
N VAL A 577 24.08 -21.67 5.79
CA VAL A 577 23.08 -20.59 5.62
C VAL A 577 22.08 -20.94 4.54
N SER A 578 22.52 -21.55 3.44
CA SER A 578 21.60 -22.04 2.40
C SER A 578 20.61 -23.06 2.97
N ALA A 579 21.11 -24.02 3.76
CA ALA A 579 20.28 -24.97 4.48
C ALA A 579 19.27 -24.29 5.42
N ALA A 580 19.74 -23.37 6.27
CA ALA A 580 18.87 -22.65 7.20
C ALA A 580 17.78 -21.85 6.46
N LEU A 581 18.14 -21.15 5.39
CA LEU A 581 17.18 -20.40 4.56
C LEU A 581 16.12 -21.30 3.94
N ASN A 582 16.50 -22.49 3.47
CA ASN A 582 15.53 -23.44 2.92
C ASN A 582 14.55 -23.93 3.99
N HIS A 583 15.02 -24.22 5.21
CA HIS A 583 14.13 -24.59 6.32
C HIS A 583 13.21 -23.45 6.75
N VAL A 584 13.71 -22.21 6.75
CA VAL A 584 12.88 -21.04 7.05
C VAL A 584 11.84 -20.81 5.96
N ALA A 585 12.22 -20.97 4.69
CA ALA A 585 11.29 -20.87 3.56
C ALA A 585 10.20 -21.94 3.64
N ASP A 586 10.56 -23.18 3.99
CA ASP A 586 9.60 -24.25 4.23
C ASP A 586 8.60 -23.91 5.35
N TRP A 587 9.08 -23.39 6.48
CA TRP A 587 8.22 -22.96 7.58
C TRP A 587 7.27 -21.82 7.17
N LEU A 588 7.79 -20.81 6.47
CA LEU A 588 7.01 -19.67 5.97
C LEU A 588 5.97 -20.11 4.94
N GLY A 589 6.34 -21.00 4.04
CA GLY A 589 5.44 -21.61 3.07
C GLY A 589 4.32 -22.39 3.75
N HIS A 590 4.68 -23.21 4.74
CA HIS A 590 3.72 -23.95 5.56
C HIS A 590 2.73 -23.01 6.24
N ARG A 591 3.21 -21.93 6.89
CA ARG A 591 2.36 -20.92 7.52
C ARG A 591 1.35 -20.32 6.52
N ASP A 592 1.82 -19.93 5.34
CA ASP A 592 1.01 -19.29 4.31
C ASP A 592 0.06 -20.25 3.59
N GLY A 593 0.26 -21.57 3.75
CA GLY A 593 -0.67 -22.61 3.28
C GLY A 593 -1.84 -22.86 4.25
N LEU A 594 -1.75 -22.36 5.48
CA LEU A 594 -2.81 -22.41 6.49
C LEU A 594 -3.65 -21.13 6.47
N ALA A 595 -4.79 -21.13 7.17
CA ALA A 595 -5.58 -19.91 7.29
C ALA A 595 -4.82 -18.83 8.13
N PRO A 596 -4.95 -17.53 7.83
CA PRO A 596 -4.12 -16.45 8.42
C PRO A 596 -4.06 -16.37 9.95
N ASP A 597 -5.06 -16.91 10.66
CA ASP A 597 -5.15 -16.92 12.12
C ASP A 597 -5.22 -18.35 12.69
N GLN A 598 -5.00 -19.38 11.87
CA GLN A 598 -5.01 -20.76 12.33
C GLN A 598 -3.75 -21.03 13.18
N PRO A 599 -3.86 -21.40 14.46
CA PRO A 599 -2.72 -21.83 15.25
C PRO A 599 -2.23 -23.20 14.76
N PHE A 600 -0.94 -23.46 14.91
CA PHE A 600 -0.31 -24.74 14.57
C PHE A 600 0.92 -24.96 15.44
N ALA A 601 1.32 -26.22 15.63
CA ALA A 601 2.55 -26.51 16.37
C ALA A 601 3.76 -25.85 15.67
N GLY A 602 4.63 -25.18 16.44
CA GLY A 602 5.78 -24.43 15.91
C GLY A 602 5.50 -23.01 15.43
N ASP A 603 4.30 -22.46 15.66
CA ASP A 603 3.96 -21.04 15.37
C ASP A 603 4.77 -20.03 16.21
N ASP A 604 5.47 -20.51 17.24
CA ASP A 604 6.33 -19.74 18.14
C ASP A 604 7.76 -19.51 17.60
N LEU A 605 8.06 -19.90 16.36
CA LEU A 605 9.40 -19.75 15.75
C LEU A 605 9.96 -18.32 15.85
N ALA A 606 9.12 -17.30 15.64
CA ALA A 606 9.54 -15.90 15.79
C ALA A 606 10.07 -15.62 17.20
N ALA A 607 9.41 -16.12 18.24
CA ALA A 607 9.86 -16.00 19.63
C ALA A 607 11.15 -16.79 19.89
N ARG A 608 11.32 -17.97 19.27
CA ARG A 608 12.56 -18.77 19.34
C ARG A 608 13.75 -18.06 18.69
N LEU A 609 13.50 -17.25 17.64
CA LEU A 609 14.52 -16.49 16.90
C LEU A 609 14.84 -15.12 17.51
N ALA A 610 13.96 -14.56 18.35
CA ALA A 610 14.14 -13.26 18.99
C ALA A 610 15.46 -13.09 19.78
N PRO A 611 15.98 -14.08 20.52
CA PRO A 611 17.29 -13.96 21.19
C PRO A 611 18.46 -13.73 20.23
N SER A 612 18.31 -14.11 18.96
CA SER A 612 19.30 -13.89 17.90
C SER A 612 19.02 -12.63 17.08
N GLY A 613 17.97 -11.88 17.42
CA GLY A 613 17.51 -10.71 16.67
C GLY A 613 17.03 -11.06 15.26
N LEU A 614 16.46 -12.25 15.06
CA LEU A 614 16.01 -12.74 13.75
C LEU A 614 14.47 -12.82 13.64
N ASP A 615 13.74 -12.33 14.64
CA ASP A 615 12.28 -12.30 14.66
C ASP A 615 11.69 -11.36 13.59
N HIS A 616 12.24 -10.15 13.46
CA HIS A 616 11.83 -9.18 12.43
C HIS A 616 12.30 -9.61 11.04
N TRP A 617 13.50 -10.19 10.96
CA TRP A 617 14.03 -10.79 9.74
C TRP A 617 13.13 -11.91 9.20
N LEU A 618 12.60 -12.78 10.06
CA LEU A 618 11.68 -13.86 9.65
C LEU A 618 10.46 -13.29 8.92
N ALA A 619 9.86 -12.23 9.49
CA ALA A 619 8.71 -11.56 8.88
C ALA A 619 9.08 -10.88 7.55
N LEU A 620 10.25 -10.22 7.46
CA LEU A 620 10.72 -9.62 6.22
C LEU A 620 10.96 -10.68 5.13
N PHE A 621 11.60 -11.80 5.47
CA PHE A 621 11.88 -12.87 4.52
C PHE A 621 10.59 -13.53 4.01
N GLY A 622 9.59 -13.70 4.87
CA GLY A 622 8.25 -14.12 4.47
C GLY A 622 7.60 -13.18 3.47
N ARG A 623 7.64 -11.87 3.73
CA ARG A 623 7.12 -10.86 2.80
C ARG A 623 7.82 -10.90 1.44
N ASP A 624 9.15 -11.03 1.42
CA ASP A 624 9.93 -11.06 0.17
C ASP A 624 9.73 -12.36 -0.63
N LEU A 625 9.59 -13.50 0.05
CA LEU A 625 9.22 -14.77 -0.59
C LEU A 625 7.80 -14.72 -1.16
N ALA A 626 6.84 -14.15 -0.43
CA ALA A 626 5.48 -13.97 -0.92
C ALA A 626 5.45 -13.02 -2.13
N ALA A 627 6.15 -11.89 -2.05
CA ALA A 627 6.26 -10.90 -3.13
C ALA A 627 6.98 -11.44 -4.37
N SER A 628 7.71 -12.55 -4.26
CA SER A 628 8.28 -13.24 -5.43
C SER A 628 7.20 -13.80 -6.36
N TYR A 629 5.94 -13.94 -5.90
CA TYR A 629 4.81 -14.41 -6.70
C TYR A 629 3.77 -13.29 -6.85
N GLY A 630 3.52 -12.85 -8.08
CA GLY A 630 2.45 -11.89 -8.37
C GLY A 630 1.05 -12.49 -8.27
N GLU A 631 0.02 -11.65 -8.36
CA GLU A 631 -1.40 -12.09 -8.29
C GLU A 631 -1.78 -13.09 -9.40
N ASP A 632 -1.13 -13.01 -10.55
CA ASP A 632 -1.25 -13.94 -11.69
C ASP A 632 -0.44 -15.25 -11.50
N GLY A 633 0.29 -15.37 -10.39
CA GLY A 633 1.19 -16.48 -10.09
C GLY A 633 2.49 -16.46 -10.88
N ALA A 634 2.85 -15.36 -11.56
CA ALA A 634 4.15 -15.22 -12.20
C ALA A 634 5.24 -14.91 -11.17
N ILE A 635 6.43 -15.45 -11.40
CA ILE A 635 7.60 -15.17 -10.57
C ILE A 635 8.19 -13.82 -10.99
N ASP A 636 8.34 -12.93 -10.02
CA ASP A 636 8.98 -11.64 -10.21
C ASP A 636 10.49 -11.74 -9.95
N LEU A 637 11.28 -11.70 -11.04
CA LEU A 637 12.73 -11.80 -10.94
C LEU A 637 13.37 -10.58 -10.28
N ALA A 638 12.75 -9.41 -10.35
CA ALA A 638 13.23 -8.23 -9.61
C ALA A 638 13.22 -8.52 -8.11
N VAL A 639 12.24 -9.26 -7.61
CA VAL A 639 12.16 -9.65 -6.20
C VAL A 639 13.13 -10.78 -5.90
N VAL A 640 13.11 -11.85 -6.71
CA VAL A 640 13.95 -13.04 -6.50
C VAL A 640 15.45 -12.69 -6.44
N THR A 641 15.91 -11.74 -7.25
CA THR A 641 17.31 -11.29 -7.22
C THR A 641 17.71 -10.58 -5.91
N THR A 642 16.75 -9.99 -5.19
CA THR A 642 17.00 -9.31 -3.91
C THR A 642 17.03 -10.27 -2.72
N LEU A 643 16.56 -11.52 -2.88
CA LEU A 643 16.56 -12.53 -1.82
C LEU A 643 17.97 -12.87 -1.30
N SER A 644 19.01 -12.66 -2.11
CA SER A 644 20.42 -12.84 -1.70
C SER A 644 20.81 -11.95 -0.52
N ARG A 645 20.11 -10.83 -0.30
CA ARG A 645 20.30 -9.96 0.87
C ARG A 645 19.96 -10.65 2.19
N HIS A 646 19.09 -11.66 2.19
CA HIS A 646 18.82 -12.46 3.39
C HIS A 646 19.99 -13.38 3.76
N VAL A 647 20.78 -13.82 2.78
CA VAL A 647 22.02 -14.57 3.02
C VAL A 647 22.98 -13.67 3.81
N GLU A 648 23.14 -12.42 3.38
CA GLU A 648 23.99 -11.45 4.08
C GLU A 648 23.53 -11.19 5.50
N ARG A 649 22.22 -11.03 5.72
CA ARG A 649 21.68 -10.80 7.06
C ARG A 649 22.00 -11.96 8.02
N LEU A 650 21.95 -13.20 7.53
CA LEU A 650 22.36 -14.37 8.31
C LEU A 650 23.89 -14.41 8.48
N PHE A 651 24.67 -14.07 7.46
CA PHE A 651 26.13 -13.92 7.57
C PHE A 651 26.49 -12.95 8.70
N TRP A 652 25.87 -11.77 8.76
CA TRP A 652 26.13 -10.80 9.82
C TRP A 652 25.80 -11.37 11.21
N SER A 653 24.70 -12.12 11.33
CA SER A 653 24.33 -12.80 12.60
C SER A 653 25.29 -13.93 13.01
N LEU A 654 26.12 -14.39 12.07
CA LEU A 654 27.14 -15.43 12.26
C LEU A 654 28.57 -14.85 12.29
N GLY A 655 28.70 -13.52 12.21
CA GLY A 655 29.98 -12.81 12.27
C GLY A 655 30.74 -12.76 10.95
N ILE A 656 30.07 -12.96 9.83
CA ILE A 656 30.66 -12.85 8.48
C ILE A 656 30.17 -11.56 7.83
N TYR A 657 31.09 -10.74 7.35
CA TYR A 657 30.79 -9.46 6.74
C TYR A 657 31.41 -9.42 5.35
N CYS A 658 30.59 -9.33 4.31
CA CYS A 658 31.04 -9.28 2.92
C CYS A 658 30.53 -8.01 2.24
N TRP A 659 31.36 -7.42 1.37
CA TRP A 659 31.01 -6.24 0.58
C TRP A 659 31.80 -6.19 -0.74
N PRO A 660 31.27 -5.50 -1.77
CA PRO A 660 31.99 -5.35 -3.03
C PRO A 660 33.19 -4.41 -2.89
N GLU A 661 34.31 -4.78 -3.50
CA GLU A 661 35.52 -3.95 -3.62
C GLU A 661 36.01 -4.02 -5.07
N GLY A 662 35.49 -3.11 -5.93
CA GLY A 662 35.69 -3.20 -7.37
C GLY A 662 34.81 -4.29 -7.98
N ASP A 663 35.41 -5.20 -8.76
CA ASP A 663 34.72 -6.36 -9.35
C ASP A 663 34.72 -7.60 -8.44
N ASP A 664 35.48 -7.57 -7.34
CA ASP A 664 35.66 -8.66 -6.38
C ASP A 664 34.81 -8.45 -5.10
N ILE A 665 34.66 -9.51 -4.31
CA ILE A 665 34.07 -9.45 -2.97
C ILE A 665 35.15 -9.54 -1.92
N ARG A 666 35.08 -8.63 -0.95
CA ARG A 666 35.84 -8.72 0.28
C ARG A 666 34.97 -9.30 1.38
N CYS A 667 35.48 -10.29 2.11
CA CYS A 667 34.83 -10.88 3.27
C CYS A 667 35.76 -10.82 4.49
N VAL A 668 35.17 -10.65 5.67
CA VAL A 668 35.84 -10.73 6.96
C VAL A 668 35.02 -11.60 7.90
N VAL A 669 35.70 -12.47 8.65
CA VAL A 669 35.11 -13.30 9.69
C VAL A 669 35.49 -12.72 11.06
N SER A 670 34.51 -12.57 11.93
CA SER A 670 34.62 -11.91 13.24
C SER A 670 34.11 -12.82 14.35
N ASP A 671 34.63 -12.63 15.56
CA ASP A 671 34.10 -13.21 16.80
C ASP A 671 32.87 -12.47 17.34
N ARG A 672 32.60 -11.28 16.80
CA ARG A 672 31.44 -10.43 17.10
C ARG A 672 30.40 -10.53 15.97
N PRO A 673 29.39 -11.41 16.10
CA PRO A 673 28.22 -11.34 15.26
C PRO A 673 27.46 -10.04 15.51
N LEU A 674 26.74 -9.56 14.49
CA LEU A 674 25.89 -8.38 14.60
C LEU A 674 24.84 -8.65 15.67
N ALA A 675 24.87 -7.87 16.75
CA ALA A 675 23.96 -8.01 17.87
C ALA A 675 22.50 -7.68 17.46
N PRO A 676 21.49 -8.20 18.19
CA PRO A 676 20.10 -7.79 18.01
C PRO A 676 19.95 -6.27 18.20
N LEU A 677 19.60 -5.55 17.14
CA LEU A 677 19.48 -4.09 17.15
C LEU A 677 18.18 -3.65 17.84
N LEU A 678 18.25 -3.23 19.11
CA LEU A 678 17.12 -2.69 19.89
C LEU A 678 17.05 -1.15 19.78
N LEU A 679 15.94 -0.58 19.28
CA LEU A 679 15.72 0.87 19.25
C LEU A 679 15.30 1.39 20.65
N PRO A 680 15.65 2.63 21.10
CA PRO A 680 16.55 3.66 20.55
C PRO A 680 17.85 3.88 21.37
N GLY A 681 18.94 4.30 20.70
CA GLY A 681 20.29 4.52 21.28
C GLY A 681 21.44 3.78 20.57
N ILE A 682 21.16 3.20 19.41
CA ILE A 682 22.03 2.26 18.70
C ILE A 682 23.28 2.96 18.15
N ASP A 683 24.45 2.55 18.65
CA ASP A 683 25.74 2.83 18.04
C ASP A 683 26.14 1.63 17.16
N ILE A 684 25.83 1.68 15.86
CA ILE A 684 26.24 0.65 14.88
C ILE A 684 27.76 0.42 14.93
N LEU A 685 28.52 1.42 15.42
CA LEU A 685 29.98 1.35 15.56
C LEU A 685 30.45 0.51 16.75
N GLU A 686 29.62 0.25 17.77
CA GLU A 686 30.01 -0.63 18.89
C GLU A 686 29.91 -2.12 18.52
N ASP A 687 28.89 -2.48 17.74
CA ASP A 687 28.53 -3.87 17.46
C ASP A 687 29.24 -4.46 16.24
N VAL A 688 29.69 -3.63 15.29
CA VAL A 688 30.39 -4.09 14.09
C VAL A 688 31.92 -3.95 14.26
N PRO A 689 32.72 -4.96 13.85
CA PRO A 689 34.18 -4.92 14.01
C PRO A 689 34.82 -3.80 13.21
N LYS A 690 35.92 -3.23 13.70
CA LYS A 690 36.77 -2.32 12.93
C LYS A 690 37.72 -3.13 12.05
N PHE A 691 37.74 -2.83 10.74
CA PHE A 691 38.52 -3.58 9.77
C PHE A 691 39.89 -2.94 9.50
N ALA A 692 40.95 -3.74 9.47
CA ALA A 692 42.29 -3.31 9.05
C ALA A 692 42.42 -3.35 7.50
N PRO A 693 43.33 -2.57 6.89
CA PRO A 693 43.62 -2.71 5.46
C PRO A 693 44.42 -4.00 5.19
N ALA A 694 43.84 -4.98 4.51
CA ALA A 694 44.48 -6.24 4.09
C ALA A 694 43.87 -6.80 2.78
N SER A 695 44.58 -7.75 2.16
CA SER A 695 44.48 -8.15 0.74
C SER A 695 43.25 -8.99 0.36
N PRO A 696 42.81 -9.00 -0.92
CA PRO A 696 41.59 -9.66 -1.39
C PRO A 696 41.78 -11.16 -1.61
N ASN A 697 40.68 -11.95 -1.54
CA ASN A 697 40.39 -13.16 -2.33
C ASN A 697 39.18 -13.92 -1.74
N PHE A 698 37.95 -13.57 -2.13
CA PHE A 698 36.81 -14.49 -2.05
C PHE A 698 36.28 -14.71 -3.47
N GLN A 699 36.48 -15.91 -4.01
CA GLN A 699 35.85 -16.41 -5.23
C GLN A 699 35.41 -17.83 -4.93
N LEU A 700 34.13 -18.15 -5.19
CA LEU A 700 33.67 -19.52 -5.11
C LEU A 700 34.40 -20.41 -6.13
N PRO A 701 34.74 -21.67 -5.78
CA PRO A 701 35.10 -22.66 -6.78
C PRO A 701 33.89 -22.88 -7.70
N TYR A 702 34.06 -22.54 -8.97
CA TYR A 702 33.05 -22.74 -10.01
C TYR A 702 33.00 -24.23 -10.39
N ASP A 703 32.23 -25.03 -9.65
CA ASP A 703 31.85 -26.36 -10.08
C ASP A 703 30.74 -26.19 -11.12
N GLY A 704 31.01 -26.57 -12.37
CA GLY A 704 30.26 -26.22 -13.58
C GLY A 704 28.81 -26.73 -13.70
N GLU A 705 28.06 -26.83 -12.60
CA GLU A 705 26.61 -26.91 -12.64
C GLU A 705 26.05 -25.54 -13.01
N ASN A 706 25.60 -25.44 -14.25
CA ASN A 706 24.68 -24.41 -14.70
C ASN A 706 23.35 -24.60 -13.94
N VAL A 707 23.26 -24.10 -12.70
CA VAL A 707 22.01 -23.98 -11.93
C VAL A 707 21.32 -22.65 -12.27
N LEU A 708 21.25 -22.34 -13.56
CA LEU A 708 20.30 -21.37 -14.09
C LEU A 708 19.18 -22.16 -14.79
N GLN A 709 18.42 -22.92 -13.99
CA GLN A 709 17.06 -23.39 -14.28
C GLN A 709 16.27 -23.53 -12.98
#